data_AF-A0A2S7XJL4-F1
#
_entry.id   AF-A0A2S7XJL4-F1
#
_cell.length_a   1.000
_cell.length_b   1.000
_cell.length_c   1.000
_cell.angle_alpha   90.00
_cell.angle_beta   90.00
_cell.angle_gamma   90.00
#
_symmetry.space_group_name_H-M   'P 1'
#
loop_
_entity.id
_entity.type
_entity.pdbx_description
1 polymer ?
#
loop_
_entity_poly.entity_id
_entity_poly.type
_entity_poly.pdbx_seq_one_letter_code
_entity_poly.pdbx_strand_id
1 'polypeptide(L)'
;MNFPKTLLASVIALSLSACGGDSSSDNDATTPNETNITHVGKAADGYLQYANVCLDLNNNKSCDNEEPSAATDENGSFSLDVTQEQLELHHLLVEVIANQTIDSDAPGVLLTKGYSLTAPAGSDFVSPISTFIQNQIEKGNSVEEAIQFVQAQLGTELDITKDYIAEKQSTSLSDAEKAEFEKLHRVAQVTATILADKLDELKDSAAQNGISDKDLINVITEEVSNAASNIASSIQSSGDAFDVNNVASKVKNDHIEITSDNLQDKVDVNNADRDSKDASVAALAENGGLLWLGSETGNSPRLEYGVITMDRDNDVSEEIYFSNADFDGFDLQVSDSSVNLQRALVADGWVTADDTIVTIESRPDGTETLVTATRDLSLKASMKKVDVSGLNVKKILAKTADDAVWTSLYADTLDFPQSTYAYNLKIQPEIESYFTFNEGNWCTEEQKEERGGMCNSVAVETGVGPGAPATALEQIFKDVADGDVNATAIMAGISNGGILAEIVAGGVVNFYTWDYMNPVSDVVAIGHWEDMNSYGKVIRKVTAPEALMNRDDITWNNFNREDGTLYLTVVEGFVRVAGEVSLELEEEYVFGANTLQFLKDSLPKALTFNACLASLEDASYVLESGHTITYSAQKSVAWVNDGALTEYIETKEYMGNDFSWATAYNNVYDMPAWVAATNESLEKTRFKSHNADFTLLSMEDFYYDADYYYGAEGLNADGYFGGWGSLTATLPVKKSSSSKLLNYVYANSYEKVSLASIKNLNLNGGSFNELERNIISYSETFEGKESITVEAGTFDACRVTEKVFVGDLLDVNTRWYINRGYIKQEMAAPSWAPIYNREALYIPLLD
;
A
#
# COMPACT_ATOMS: atom_id res chain seq x y z
N MET A 1 11.67 11.92 2.90
CA MET A 1 12.89 11.79 2.09
C MET A 1 13.41 10.39 2.31
N ASN A 2 13.91 9.73 1.27
CA ASN A 2 14.32 8.34 1.34
C ASN A 2 15.45 8.17 2.36
N PHE A 3 15.18 7.44 3.43
CA PHE A 3 16.17 6.52 3.96
C PHE A 3 16.55 5.56 2.81
N PRO A 4 17.79 5.09 2.69
CA PRO A 4 18.02 3.86 1.92
C PRO A 4 17.07 2.79 2.50
N LYS A 5 16.47 1.93 1.66
CA LYS A 5 15.53 0.89 2.12
C LYS A 5 16.28 -0.29 2.77
N THR A 6 17.17 0.01 3.72
CA THR A 6 17.88 -0.97 4.54
C THR A 6 16.94 -1.50 5.61
N LEU A 7 16.07 -2.43 5.21
CA LEU A 7 15.33 -3.34 6.11
C LEU A 7 14.43 -2.68 7.18
N LEU A 8 14.12 -1.38 7.02
CA LEU A 8 13.11 -0.65 7.79
C LEU A 8 12.43 0.40 6.91
N ALA A 9 11.09 0.45 7.00
CA ALA A 9 10.28 1.67 7.13
C ALA A 9 8.85 1.49 6.59
N SER A 10 7.86 1.25 7.47
CA SER A 10 6.48 1.79 7.33
C SER A 10 5.67 1.82 8.64
N VAL A 11 5.56 3.03 9.23
CA VAL A 11 4.46 3.67 10.01
C VAL A 11 3.21 2.86 10.47
N ILE A 12 2.81 2.98 11.75
CA ILE A 12 1.41 3.30 12.17
C ILE A 12 1.24 3.97 13.57
N ALA A 13 1.96 3.53 14.61
CA ALA A 13 2.11 4.05 16.00
C ALA A 13 0.94 3.94 17.01
N LEU A 14 1.13 3.20 18.13
CA LEU A 14 0.41 3.37 19.42
C LEU A 14 1.26 2.90 20.64
N SER A 15 1.03 3.49 21.83
CA SER A 15 1.94 3.46 23.00
C SER A 15 1.68 2.35 24.02
N LEU A 16 2.71 1.67 24.54
CA LEU A 16 2.55 0.75 25.68
C LEU A 16 2.85 1.42 27.03
N SER A 17 2.22 0.87 28.08
CA SER A 17 2.58 1.15 29.48
C SER A 17 2.90 -0.15 30.22
N ALA A 18 4.19 -0.41 30.43
CA ALA A 18 4.65 -1.62 31.10
C ALA A 18 4.43 -1.55 32.63
N CYS A 19 3.84 -2.61 33.21
CA CYS A 19 3.80 -2.82 34.66
C CYS A 19 4.45 -4.16 35.03
N GLY A 20 5.76 -4.15 35.28
CA GLY A 20 6.48 -5.31 35.77
C GLY A 20 6.30 -5.51 37.28
N GLY A 21 5.92 -6.72 37.70
CA GLY A 21 5.79 -7.13 39.10
C GLY A 21 6.53 -8.45 39.36
N ASP A 22 7.67 -8.36 40.05
CA ASP A 22 8.59 -9.48 40.31
C ASP A 22 7.97 -10.60 41.18
N SER A 23 8.41 -11.84 40.97
CA SER A 23 7.87 -13.04 41.61
C SER A 23 8.86 -13.62 42.63
N SER A 24 8.34 -14.17 43.74
CA SER A 24 9.15 -14.86 44.75
C SER A 24 8.72 -16.31 44.87
N SER A 25 9.72 -17.19 44.86
CA SER A 25 9.63 -18.64 44.79
C SER A 25 9.01 -19.31 46.02
N ASP A 26 8.40 -20.48 45.82
CA ASP A 26 8.91 -21.70 46.47
C ASP A 26 8.52 -22.97 45.70
N ASN A 27 9.43 -23.96 45.68
CA ASN A 27 9.22 -25.26 45.04
C ASN A 27 8.65 -26.27 46.05
N ASP A 28 7.64 -27.05 45.67
CA ASP A 28 7.58 -28.45 46.10
C ASP A 28 6.99 -29.34 44.99
N ALA A 29 7.67 -30.44 44.69
CA ALA A 29 7.37 -31.28 43.53
C ALA A 29 6.56 -32.51 43.94
N THR A 30 5.25 -32.47 43.73
CA THR A 30 4.38 -33.65 43.80
C THR A 30 3.81 -33.99 42.44
N THR A 31 4.11 -35.19 41.95
CA THR A 31 3.52 -35.79 40.74
C THR A 31 1.99 -35.67 40.77
N PRO A 32 1.35 -35.01 39.79
CA PRO A 32 -0.11 -34.90 39.75
C PRO A 32 -0.78 -36.27 39.60
N ASN A 33 -1.87 -36.48 40.33
CA ASN A 33 -2.93 -37.36 39.82
C ASN A 33 -3.62 -36.61 38.70
N GLU A 34 -3.93 -37.26 37.59
CA GLU A 34 -4.91 -36.77 36.62
C GLU A 34 -6.27 -36.64 37.31
N THR A 35 -6.61 -35.42 37.74
CA THR A 35 -7.96 -35.05 38.15
C THR A 35 -8.69 -34.48 36.94
N ASN A 36 -9.75 -35.15 36.52
CA ASN A 36 -10.71 -34.55 35.60
C ASN A 36 -11.28 -33.28 36.22
N ILE A 37 -11.30 -32.22 35.43
CA ILE A 37 -11.94 -30.94 35.70
C ILE A 37 -13.14 -30.77 34.76
N THR A 38 -14.10 -29.95 35.17
CA THR A 38 -15.19 -29.52 34.32
C THR A 38 -14.85 -28.12 33.81
N HIS A 39 -14.42 -28.01 32.56
CA HIS A 39 -14.23 -26.73 31.88
C HIS A 39 -15.60 -26.14 31.53
N VAL A 40 -15.72 -24.81 31.59
CA VAL A 40 -16.96 -24.09 31.29
C VAL A 40 -16.61 -22.84 30.51
N GLY A 41 -17.22 -22.66 29.35
CA GLY A 41 -16.99 -21.50 28.51
C GLY A 41 -18.21 -21.12 27.68
N LYS A 42 -18.02 -20.20 26.74
CA LYS A 42 -19.04 -19.80 25.77
C LYS A 42 -18.49 -19.76 24.35
N ALA A 43 -19.37 -19.97 23.37
CA ALA A 43 -19.09 -19.75 21.96
C ALA A 43 -19.95 -18.60 21.41
N ALA A 44 -19.35 -17.68 20.65
CA ALA A 44 -20.07 -16.57 20.06
C ALA A 44 -19.43 -15.97 18.79
N ASP A 45 -20.25 -15.67 17.77
CA ASP A 45 -20.17 -14.42 17.02
C ASP A 45 -21.10 -13.40 17.72
N GLY A 46 -22.42 -13.58 17.63
CA GLY A 46 -23.35 -13.45 18.76
C GLY A 46 -23.42 -14.81 19.50
N TYR A 47 -24.09 -14.93 20.65
CA TYR A 47 -24.12 -16.21 21.38
C TYR A 47 -24.72 -17.36 20.55
N LEU A 48 -23.91 -18.38 20.26
CA LEU A 48 -24.24 -19.48 19.36
C LEU A 48 -24.95 -20.61 20.12
N GLN A 49 -26.23 -20.83 19.85
CA GLN A 49 -27.05 -21.88 20.47
C GLN A 49 -27.03 -23.17 19.65
N TYR A 50 -26.94 -24.34 20.31
CA TYR A 50 -26.90 -25.67 19.66
C TYR A 50 -25.72 -25.90 18.69
N ALA A 51 -24.65 -25.12 18.81
CA ALA A 51 -23.35 -25.41 18.17
C ALA A 51 -22.68 -26.59 18.90
N ASN A 52 -21.83 -27.34 18.19
CA ASN A 52 -21.06 -28.44 18.75
C ASN A 52 -19.68 -27.92 19.18
N VAL A 53 -19.30 -28.11 20.45
CA VAL A 53 -18.00 -27.68 20.99
C VAL A 53 -17.21 -28.91 21.37
N CYS A 54 -15.94 -28.95 21.00
CA CYS A 54 -15.01 -30.00 21.42
C CYS A 54 -13.63 -29.44 21.74
N LEU A 55 -12.81 -30.29 22.34
CA LEU A 55 -11.37 -30.09 22.47
C LEU A 55 -10.67 -30.90 21.38
N ASP A 56 -10.05 -30.24 20.39
CA ASP A 56 -9.42 -30.90 19.24
C ASP A 56 -8.12 -31.58 19.68
N LEU A 57 -8.21 -32.89 19.96
CA LEU A 57 -7.12 -33.69 20.52
C LEU A 57 -6.12 -34.11 19.46
N ASN A 58 -6.50 -34.07 18.18
CA ASN A 58 -5.66 -34.57 17.08
C ASN A 58 -5.23 -33.49 16.08
N ASN A 59 -5.69 -32.25 16.29
CA ASN A 59 -5.47 -31.05 15.48
C ASN A 59 -5.95 -31.21 14.03
N ASN A 60 -7.13 -31.81 13.80
CA ASN A 60 -7.73 -31.96 12.46
C ASN A 60 -8.80 -30.90 12.10
N LYS A 61 -9.15 -29.98 13.02
CA LYS A 61 -10.19 -28.96 12.81
C LYS A 61 -11.61 -29.51 12.61
N SER A 62 -11.93 -30.69 13.13
CA SER A 62 -13.30 -31.23 13.25
C SER A 62 -13.50 -31.92 14.60
N CYS A 63 -14.73 -31.95 15.11
CA CYS A 63 -15.04 -32.61 16.37
C CYS A 63 -15.26 -34.12 16.20
N ASP A 64 -14.26 -34.92 16.56
CA ASP A 64 -14.30 -36.36 16.44
C ASP A 64 -15.12 -37.06 17.54
N ASN A 65 -15.64 -38.26 17.24
CA ASN A 65 -16.47 -39.04 18.18
C ASN A 65 -15.73 -39.52 19.45
N GLU A 66 -14.39 -39.47 19.46
CA GLU A 66 -13.56 -39.86 20.60
C GLU A 66 -13.12 -38.66 21.45
N GLU A 67 -13.52 -37.43 21.08
CA GLU A 67 -13.10 -36.19 21.72
C GLU A 67 -14.13 -35.68 22.75
N PRO A 68 -13.67 -35.05 23.86
CA PRO A 68 -14.55 -34.40 24.82
C PRO A 68 -15.38 -33.32 24.12
N SER A 69 -16.70 -33.49 24.10
CA SER A 69 -17.62 -32.64 23.34
C SER A 69 -18.94 -32.35 24.06
N ALA A 70 -19.52 -31.19 23.78
CA ALA A 70 -20.80 -30.72 24.32
C ALA A 70 -21.51 -29.75 23.35
N ALA A 71 -22.84 -29.73 23.39
CA ALA A 71 -23.61 -28.73 22.66
C ALA A 71 -23.82 -27.45 23.50
N THR A 72 -23.80 -26.28 22.88
CA THR A 72 -24.07 -25.00 23.55
C THR A 72 -25.55 -24.82 23.91
N ASP A 73 -25.82 -24.11 25.01
CA ASP A 73 -27.16 -23.77 25.48
C ASP A 73 -27.75 -22.47 24.86
N GLU A 74 -28.91 -22.03 25.35
CA GLU A 74 -29.59 -20.81 24.88
C GLU A 74 -28.76 -19.51 25.10
N ASN A 75 -27.71 -19.56 25.93
CA ASN A 75 -26.79 -18.45 26.24
C ASN A 75 -25.40 -18.68 25.61
N GLY A 76 -25.28 -19.59 24.65
CA GLY A 76 -24.01 -19.98 24.03
C GLY A 76 -23.03 -20.70 24.95
N SER A 77 -23.47 -21.11 26.15
CA SER A 77 -22.60 -21.70 27.18
C SER A 77 -22.45 -23.21 26.98
N PHE A 78 -21.24 -23.73 27.20
CA PHE A 78 -20.92 -25.15 27.13
C PHE A 78 -20.17 -25.62 28.38
N SER A 79 -20.08 -26.93 28.56
CA SER A 79 -19.29 -27.54 29.65
C SER A 79 -18.69 -28.87 29.20
N LEU A 80 -17.38 -29.03 29.39
CA LEU A 80 -16.60 -30.20 28.97
C LEU A 80 -15.92 -30.84 30.19
N ASP A 81 -16.01 -32.17 30.32
CA ASP A 81 -15.23 -32.91 31.31
C ASP A 81 -13.91 -33.37 30.67
N VAL A 82 -12.79 -32.77 31.09
CA VAL A 82 -11.44 -32.94 30.51
C VAL A 82 -10.38 -33.09 31.61
N THR A 83 -9.16 -33.51 31.30
CA THR A 83 -8.03 -33.34 32.23
C THR A 83 -7.43 -31.93 32.11
N GLN A 84 -6.75 -31.46 33.16
CA GLN A 84 -5.99 -30.21 33.12
C GLN A 84 -4.96 -30.21 31.98
N GLU A 85 -4.21 -31.32 31.83
CA GLU A 85 -3.19 -31.49 30.78
C GLU A 85 -3.79 -31.43 29.37
N GLN A 86 -4.96 -32.03 29.14
CA GLN A 86 -5.65 -31.90 27.86
C GLN A 86 -6.03 -30.44 27.56
N LEU A 87 -6.58 -29.73 28.55
CA LEU A 87 -7.01 -28.34 28.39
C LEU A 87 -5.85 -27.37 28.15
N GLU A 88 -4.65 -27.67 28.67
CA GLU A 88 -3.43 -26.89 28.48
C GLU A 88 -2.70 -27.19 27.16
N LEU A 89 -2.90 -28.37 26.56
CA LEU A 89 -2.21 -28.81 25.34
C LEU A 89 -3.02 -28.66 24.05
N HIS A 90 -4.35 -28.60 24.14
CA HIS A 90 -5.25 -28.66 22.98
C HIS A 90 -6.15 -27.43 22.88
N HIS A 91 -6.44 -27.04 21.64
CA HIS A 91 -7.26 -25.88 21.34
C HIS A 91 -8.75 -26.24 21.33
N LEU A 92 -9.60 -25.31 21.71
CA LEU A 92 -11.05 -25.50 21.61
C LEU A 92 -11.49 -25.28 20.16
N LEU A 93 -12.45 -26.09 19.72
CA LEU A 93 -13.08 -26.01 18.41
C LEU A 93 -14.61 -25.95 18.60
N VAL A 94 -15.25 -25.04 17.86
CA VAL A 94 -16.70 -24.92 17.78
C VAL A 94 -17.12 -25.14 16.33
N GLU A 95 -17.94 -26.14 16.07
CA GLU A 95 -18.60 -26.37 14.79
C GLU A 95 -20.00 -25.73 14.82
N VAL A 96 -20.21 -24.75 13.95
CA VAL A 96 -21.52 -24.15 13.68
C VAL A 96 -22.20 -24.96 12.59
N ILE A 97 -23.36 -25.55 12.91
CA ILE A 97 -23.99 -26.58 12.09
C ILE A 97 -25.18 -25.98 11.32
N ALA A 98 -25.08 -26.01 10.00
CA ALA A 98 -26.11 -25.52 9.08
C ALA A 98 -27.49 -26.18 9.36
N ASN A 99 -28.51 -25.35 9.51
CA ASN A 99 -29.90 -25.70 9.85
C ASN A 99 -30.08 -26.28 11.27
N GLN A 100 -29.11 -26.11 12.17
CA GLN A 100 -29.20 -26.50 13.58
C GLN A 100 -28.85 -25.34 14.52
N THR A 101 -27.74 -24.64 14.29
CA THR A 101 -27.27 -23.56 15.15
C THR A 101 -28.10 -22.29 14.97
N ILE A 102 -28.34 -21.57 16.07
CA ILE A 102 -29.01 -20.25 16.09
C ILE A 102 -28.04 -19.24 16.69
N ASP A 103 -27.81 -18.13 16.01
CA ASP A 103 -27.10 -16.98 16.55
C ASP A 103 -28.10 -16.03 17.26
N SER A 104 -27.73 -15.56 18.45
CA SER A 104 -28.49 -14.60 19.23
C SER A 104 -28.69 -13.22 18.58
N ASP A 105 -27.90 -12.85 17.57
CA ASP A 105 -28.12 -11.60 16.81
C ASP A 105 -29.29 -11.71 15.81
N ALA A 106 -29.68 -12.94 15.45
CA ALA A 106 -30.89 -13.23 14.69
C ALA A 106 -31.83 -14.22 15.45
N PRO A 107 -32.42 -13.81 16.59
CA PRO A 107 -33.13 -14.73 17.50
C PRO A 107 -34.19 -15.60 16.80
N GLY A 108 -34.01 -16.92 16.89
CA GLY A 108 -34.94 -17.91 16.34
C GLY A 108 -34.79 -18.15 14.83
N VAL A 109 -33.77 -17.58 14.18
CA VAL A 109 -33.37 -17.90 12.80
C VAL A 109 -32.26 -18.94 12.84
N LEU A 110 -32.45 -20.07 12.15
CA LEU A 110 -31.39 -21.07 11.98
C LEU A 110 -30.39 -20.57 10.93
N LEU A 111 -29.10 -20.68 11.24
CA LEU A 111 -28.01 -20.40 10.29
C LEU A 111 -28.08 -21.40 9.14
N THR A 112 -27.99 -20.93 7.89
CA THR A 112 -28.13 -21.77 6.69
C THR A 112 -26.81 -22.36 6.19
N LYS A 113 -25.69 -21.82 6.67
CA LYS A 113 -24.31 -22.24 6.38
C LYS A 113 -23.64 -22.69 7.68
N GLY A 114 -22.64 -23.55 7.54
CA GLY A 114 -21.78 -23.96 8.65
C GLY A 114 -20.40 -23.32 8.52
N TYR A 115 -19.72 -23.22 9.65
CA TYR A 115 -18.33 -22.76 9.76
C TYR A 115 -17.73 -23.29 11.07
N SER A 116 -16.44 -23.10 11.28
CA SER A 116 -15.79 -23.44 12.55
C SER A 116 -15.07 -22.23 13.15
N LEU A 117 -15.02 -22.20 14.49
CA LEU A 117 -14.26 -21.24 15.28
C LEU A 117 -13.28 -21.99 16.17
N THR A 118 -12.14 -21.39 16.47
CA THR A 118 -11.17 -21.96 17.42
C THR A 118 -10.74 -20.95 18.47
N ALA A 119 -10.19 -21.44 19.57
CA ALA A 119 -9.59 -20.60 20.60
C ALA A 119 -8.34 -21.27 21.20
N PRO A 120 -7.36 -20.48 21.68
CA PRO A 120 -6.18 -21.00 22.37
C PRO A 120 -6.51 -21.96 23.51
N ALA A 121 -5.57 -22.85 23.82
CA ALA A 121 -5.66 -23.76 24.96
C ALA A 121 -6.04 -23.02 26.25
N GLY A 122 -6.94 -23.60 27.05
CA GLY A 122 -7.45 -22.98 28.29
C GLY A 122 -8.46 -21.82 28.13
N SER A 123 -8.88 -21.45 26.92
CA SER A 123 -9.80 -20.31 26.72
C SER A 123 -11.22 -20.57 27.28
N ASP A 124 -11.80 -19.56 27.93
CA ASP A 124 -13.20 -19.55 28.39
C ASP A 124 -14.19 -19.02 27.32
N PHE A 125 -13.69 -18.37 26.27
CA PHE A 125 -14.50 -17.71 25.25
C PHE A 125 -13.98 -18.03 23.85
N VAL A 126 -14.82 -18.67 23.02
CA VAL A 126 -14.52 -19.01 21.62
C VAL A 126 -15.29 -18.07 20.70
N SER A 127 -14.56 -17.37 19.82
CA SER A 127 -15.11 -16.38 18.90
C SER A 127 -14.31 -16.30 17.59
N PRO A 128 -14.81 -15.57 16.58
CA PRO A 128 -14.02 -15.23 15.39
C PRO A 128 -12.70 -14.51 15.72
N ILE A 129 -12.65 -13.74 16.82
CA ILE A 129 -11.42 -13.05 17.24
C ILE A 129 -10.44 -14.03 17.89
N SER A 130 -10.90 -14.95 18.76
CA SER A 130 -10.02 -16.00 19.30
C SER A 130 -9.50 -16.94 18.20
N THR A 131 -10.25 -17.07 17.10
CA THR A 131 -9.85 -17.86 15.92
C THR A 131 -8.65 -17.23 15.23
N PHE A 132 -8.58 -15.89 15.14
CA PHE A 132 -7.38 -15.19 14.66
C PHE A 132 -6.18 -15.37 15.61
N ILE A 133 -6.39 -15.32 16.93
CA ILE A 133 -5.32 -15.56 17.92
C ILE A 133 -4.77 -16.99 17.76
N GLN A 134 -5.64 -18.00 17.66
CA GLN A 134 -5.23 -19.38 17.43
C GLN A 134 -4.52 -19.56 16.08
N ASN A 135 -4.95 -18.87 15.02
CA ASN A 135 -4.27 -18.87 13.72
C ASN A 135 -2.82 -18.34 13.83
N GLN A 136 -2.58 -17.29 14.62
CA GLN A 136 -1.24 -16.77 14.86
C GLN A 136 -0.38 -17.73 15.70
N ILE A 137 -0.95 -18.40 16.71
CA ILE A 137 -0.23 -19.43 17.49
C ILE A 137 0.21 -20.58 16.58
N GLU A 138 -0.64 -21.00 15.63
CA GLU A 138 -0.32 -22.05 14.67
C GLU A 138 0.72 -21.64 13.61
N LYS A 139 0.95 -20.33 13.43
CA LYS A 139 2.08 -19.76 12.68
C LYS A 139 3.36 -19.63 13.54
N GLY A 140 3.34 -20.14 14.76
CA GLY A 140 4.49 -20.24 15.65
C GLY A 140 4.78 -19.01 16.52
N ASN A 141 3.80 -18.10 16.69
CA ASN A 141 3.85 -17.04 17.68
C ASN A 141 3.52 -17.59 19.09
N SER A 142 4.02 -16.93 20.15
CA SER A 142 3.51 -17.14 21.52
C SER A 142 2.06 -16.62 21.67
N VAL A 143 1.41 -16.95 22.79
CA VAL A 143 0.03 -16.50 23.07
C VAL A 143 -0.02 -14.98 23.20
N GLU A 144 0.96 -14.39 23.87
CA GLU A 144 1.09 -12.95 24.08
C GLU A 144 1.34 -12.20 22.77
N GLU A 145 2.26 -12.67 21.93
CA GLU A 145 2.51 -12.11 20.59
C GLU A 145 1.29 -12.24 19.69
N ALA A 146 0.59 -13.38 19.73
CA ALA A 146 -0.63 -13.60 18.96
C ALA A 146 -1.77 -12.66 19.37
N ILE A 147 -1.93 -12.38 20.66
CA ILE A 147 -2.90 -11.39 21.17
C ILE A 147 -2.52 -9.99 20.67
N GLN A 148 -1.25 -9.58 20.83
CA GLN A 148 -0.77 -8.25 20.41
C GLN A 148 -0.93 -8.04 18.89
N PHE A 149 -0.60 -9.04 18.08
CA PHE A 149 -0.76 -8.99 16.63
C PHE A 149 -2.23 -8.78 16.23
N VAL A 150 -3.17 -9.53 16.83
CA VAL A 150 -4.60 -9.38 16.54
C VAL A 150 -5.16 -8.06 17.09
N GLN A 151 -4.68 -7.58 18.24
CA GLN A 151 -5.03 -6.24 18.77
C GLN A 151 -4.63 -5.13 17.80
N ALA A 152 -3.40 -5.18 17.26
CA ALA A 152 -2.91 -4.24 16.25
C ALA A 152 -3.75 -4.30 14.97
N GLN A 153 -4.02 -5.51 14.44
CA GLN A 153 -4.89 -5.69 13.27
C GLN A 153 -6.31 -5.14 13.46
N LEU A 154 -6.87 -5.15 14.67
CA LEU A 154 -8.20 -4.62 14.97
C LEU A 154 -8.20 -3.14 15.39
N GLY A 155 -7.03 -2.54 15.54
CA GLY A 155 -6.85 -1.18 16.04
C GLY A 155 -7.50 -0.99 17.41
N THR A 156 -7.14 -1.82 18.39
CA THR A 156 -7.73 -1.80 19.73
C THR A 156 -6.70 -2.12 20.82
N GLU A 157 -6.80 -1.45 21.97
CA GLU A 157 -6.02 -1.76 23.18
C GLU A 157 -6.82 -2.63 24.18
N LEU A 158 -8.09 -2.92 23.90
CA LEU A 158 -8.92 -3.75 24.77
C LEU A 158 -8.45 -5.20 24.79
N ASP A 159 -8.69 -5.86 25.93
CA ASP A 159 -8.50 -7.30 26.08
C ASP A 159 -9.49 -8.07 25.20
N ILE A 160 -9.00 -8.48 24.02
CA ILE A 160 -9.74 -9.19 22.98
C ILE A 160 -10.05 -10.67 23.33
N THR A 161 -9.57 -11.17 24.47
CA THR A 161 -9.88 -12.54 24.94
C THR A 161 -11.23 -12.63 25.66
N LYS A 162 -11.83 -11.49 26.00
CA LYS A 162 -13.06 -11.39 26.77
C LYS A 162 -14.34 -11.58 25.95
N ASP A 163 -15.39 -11.95 26.67
CA ASP A 163 -16.78 -11.93 26.21
C ASP A 163 -17.23 -10.49 25.91
N TYR A 164 -17.00 -10.04 24.67
CA TYR A 164 -17.37 -8.70 24.20
C TYR A 164 -18.89 -8.44 24.25
N ILE A 165 -19.73 -9.48 24.29
CA ILE A 165 -21.20 -9.36 24.39
C ILE A 165 -21.59 -8.97 25.81
N ALA A 166 -20.93 -9.56 26.81
CA ALA A 166 -21.06 -9.16 28.20
C ALA A 166 -20.43 -7.78 28.45
N GLU A 167 -19.21 -7.55 27.97
CA GLU A 167 -18.46 -6.32 28.29
C GLU A 167 -19.08 -5.06 27.67
N LYS A 168 -19.64 -5.12 26.45
CA LYS A 168 -20.38 -3.98 25.87
C LYS A 168 -21.64 -3.57 26.66
N GLN A 169 -22.12 -4.43 27.57
CA GLN A 169 -23.23 -4.14 28.51
C GLN A 169 -22.75 -3.91 29.95
N SER A 170 -21.44 -3.90 30.19
CA SER A 170 -20.83 -3.87 31.53
C SER A 170 -20.97 -2.52 32.21
N THR A 171 -21.60 -2.50 33.40
CA THR A 171 -21.81 -1.26 34.17
C THR A 171 -20.52 -0.69 34.80
N SER A 172 -19.39 -1.41 34.75
CA SER A 172 -18.10 -0.95 35.26
C SER A 172 -17.22 -0.24 34.21
N LEU A 173 -17.53 -0.39 32.93
CA LEU A 173 -16.77 0.25 31.83
C LEU A 173 -17.32 1.65 31.52
N SER A 174 -16.46 2.51 30.97
CA SER A 174 -16.84 3.78 30.36
C SER A 174 -17.68 3.56 29.09
N ASP A 175 -18.31 4.62 28.58
CA ASP A 175 -19.10 4.51 27.34
C ASP A 175 -18.21 4.38 26.08
N ALA A 176 -16.94 4.80 26.16
CA ALA A 176 -15.95 4.59 25.10
C ALA A 176 -15.52 3.11 25.02
N GLU A 177 -15.15 2.50 26.15
CA GLU A 177 -14.81 1.06 26.21
C GLU A 177 -15.98 0.18 25.74
N LYS A 178 -17.23 0.51 26.12
CA LYS A 178 -18.42 -0.22 25.62
C LYS A 178 -18.59 -0.09 24.10
N ALA A 179 -18.36 1.09 23.54
CA ALA A 179 -18.46 1.32 22.10
C ALA A 179 -17.40 0.53 21.33
N GLU A 180 -16.19 0.40 21.89
CA GLU A 180 -15.11 -0.39 21.32
C GLU A 180 -15.39 -1.91 21.44
N PHE A 181 -15.95 -2.40 22.55
CA PHE A 181 -16.45 -3.80 22.61
C PHE A 181 -17.62 -4.07 21.64
N GLU A 182 -18.48 -3.09 21.36
CA GLU A 182 -19.50 -3.18 20.30
C GLU A 182 -18.88 -3.16 18.88
N LYS A 183 -17.76 -2.46 18.66
CA LYS A 183 -16.96 -2.59 17.42
C LYS A 183 -16.38 -4.00 17.28
N LEU A 184 -15.81 -4.58 18.35
CA LEU A 184 -15.31 -5.96 18.36
C LEU A 184 -16.42 -6.99 18.07
N HIS A 185 -17.62 -6.77 18.61
CA HIS A 185 -18.79 -7.57 18.28
C HIS A 185 -19.12 -7.54 16.77
N ARG A 186 -19.11 -6.35 16.15
CA ARG A 186 -19.35 -6.19 14.71
C ARG A 186 -18.25 -6.81 13.86
N VAL A 187 -17.00 -6.76 14.31
CA VAL A 187 -15.88 -7.49 13.69
C VAL A 187 -16.19 -8.98 13.69
N ALA A 188 -16.59 -9.54 14.83
CA ALA A 188 -16.94 -10.95 14.93
C ALA A 188 -18.08 -11.35 13.98
N GLN A 189 -19.18 -10.59 13.97
CA GLN A 189 -20.32 -10.82 13.06
C GLN A 189 -19.91 -10.84 11.57
N VAL A 190 -19.09 -9.86 11.15
CA VAL A 190 -18.58 -9.79 9.77
C VAL A 190 -17.64 -10.96 9.47
N THR A 191 -16.70 -11.26 10.36
CA THR A 191 -15.76 -12.37 10.22
C THR A 191 -16.48 -13.71 10.08
N ALA A 192 -17.43 -14.01 10.97
CA ALA A 192 -18.22 -15.25 10.92
C ALA A 192 -19.03 -15.36 9.62
N THR A 193 -19.64 -14.26 9.17
CA THR A 193 -20.34 -14.20 7.87
C THR A 193 -19.41 -14.53 6.71
N ILE A 194 -18.18 -13.98 6.70
CA ILE A 194 -17.19 -14.24 5.64
C ILE A 194 -16.67 -15.69 5.70
N LEU A 195 -16.34 -16.22 6.89
CA LEU A 195 -15.92 -17.61 7.09
C LEU A 195 -16.97 -18.59 6.56
N ALA A 196 -18.23 -18.39 6.93
CA ALA A 196 -19.36 -19.19 6.46
C ALA A 196 -19.56 -19.08 4.94
N ASP A 197 -19.44 -17.88 4.38
CA ASP A 197 -19.55 -17.65 2.94
C ASP A 197 -18.45 -18.37 2.16
N LYS A 198 -17.18 -18.21 2.55
CA LYS A 198 -16.04 -18.79 1.84
C LYS A 198 -15.94 -20.30 2.00
N LEU A 199 -16.29 -20.85 3.16
CA LEU A 199 -16.35 -22.31 3.33
C LEU A 199 -17.45 -22.92 2.46
N ASP A 200 -18.63 -22.31 2.40
CA ASP A 200 -19.74 -22.76 1.55
C ASP A 200 -19.42 -22.65 0.05
N GLU A 201 -18.68 -21.60 -0.35
CA GLU A 201 -18.20 -21.35 -1.72
C GLU A 201 -17.14 -22.37 -2.18
N LEU A 202 -16.19 -22.73 -1.31
CA LEU A 202 -14.97 -23.44 -1.70
C LEU A 202 -14.94 -24.95 -1.40
N LYS A 203 -15.73 -25.45 -0.43
CA LYS A 203 -15.72 -26.86 0.02
C LYS A 203 -15.83 -27.90 -1.12
N ASP A 204 -16.70 -27.66 -2.10
CA ASP A 204 -16.92 -28.58 -3.21
C ASP A 204 -15.72 -28.61 -4.17
N SER A 205 -15.00 -27.49 -4.31
CA SER A 205 -13.77 -27.39 -5.10
C SER A 205 -12.58 -28.01 -4.37
N ALA A 206 -12.45 -27.76 -3.07
CA ALA A 206 -11.44 -28.37 -2.21
C ALA A 206 -11.50 -29.90 -2.27
N ALA A 207 -12.69 -30.47 -2.07
CA ALA A 207 -12.93 -31.92 -2.13
C ALA A 207 -12.65 -32.52 -3.52
N GLN A 208 -12.85 -31.77 -4.61
CA GLN A 208 -12.51 -32.20 -5.96
C GLN A 208 -10.99 -32.20 -6.22
N ASN A 209 -10.26 -31.25 -5.64
CA ASN A 209 -8.81 -31.13 -5.75
C ASN A 209 -8.05 -32.02 -4.73
N GLY A 210 -8.74 -32.61 -3.76
CA GLY A 210 -8.16 -33.47 -2.72
C GLY A 210 -7.56 -32.72 -1.54
N ILE A 211 -7.92 -31.44 -1.39
CA ILE A 211 -7.58 -30.58 -0.26
C ILE A 211 -8.41 -31.04 0.95
N SER A 212 -7.79 -31.15 2.13
CA SER A 212 -8.50 -31.58 3.33
C SER A 212 -9.34 -30.44 3.94
N ASP A 213 -10.37 -30.77 4.71
CA ASP A 213 -11.19 -29.78 5.42
C ASP A 213 -10.32 -28.93 6.37
N LYS A 214 -9.28 -29.52 6.99
CA LYS A 214 -8.26 -28.81 7.78
C LYS A 214 -7.54 -27.74 6.96
N ASP A 215 -7.01 -28.12 5.79
CA ASP A 215 -6.25 -27.21 4.93
C ASP A 215 -7.14 -26.06 4.43
N LEU A 216 -8.38 -26.39 4.07
CA LEU A 216 -9.39 -25.43 3.64
C LEU A 216 -9.78 -24.45 4.76
N ILE A 217 -10.03 -24.94 5.98
CA ILE A 217 -10.34 -24.10 7.14
C ILE A 217 -9.15 -23.19 7.43
N ASN A 218 -7.93 -23.75 7.49
CA ASN A 218 -6.71 -22.98 7.78
C ASN A 218 -6.47 -21.85 6.76
N VAL A 219 -6.55 -22.15 5.45
CA VAL A 219 -6.31 -21.13 4.41
C VAL A 219 -7.41 -20.07 4.39
N ILE A 220 -8.68 -20.44 4.62
CA ILE A 220 -9.78 -19.46 4.72
C ILE A 220 -9.57 -18.58 5.96
N THR A 221 -9.23 -19.17 7.12
CA THR A 221 -8.95 -18.41 8.35
C THR A 221 -7.79 -17.44 8.16
N GLU A 222 -6.70 -17.85 7.51
CA GLU A 222 -5.55 -16.99 7.21
C GLU A 222 -5.95 -15.80 6.31
N GLU A 223 -6.66 -16.06 5.20
CA GLU A 223 -7.09 -14.99 4.28
C GLU A 223 -8.08 -14.00 4.95
N VAL A 224 -8.95 -14.49 5.84
CA VAL A 224 -9.87 -13.63 6.61
C VAL A 224 -9.15 -12.88 7.73
N SER A 225 -8.15 -13.50 8.39
CA SER A 225 -7.29 -12.84 9.39
C SER A 225 -6.45 -11.73 8.76
N ASN A 226 -5.93 -11.94 7.55
CA ASN A 226 -5.20 -10.91 6.80
C ASN A 226 -6.11 -9.76 6.35
N ALA A 227 -7.42 -9.97 6.28
CA ALA A 227 -8.41 -8.92 6.05
C ALA A 227 -8.91 -8.21 7.32
N ALA A 228 -8.44 -8.57 8.53
CA ALA A 228 -9.00 -8.06 9.80
C ALA A 228 -8.98 -6.53 9.95
N SER A 229 -7.91 -5.85 9.53
CA SER A 229 -7.84 -4.38 9.52
C SER A 229 -8.81 -3.74 8.53
N ASN A 230 -9.02 -4.37 7.37
CA ASN A 230 -10.01 -3.94 6.38
C ASN A 230 -11.45 -4.14 6.89
N ILE A 231 -11.71 -5.19 7.69
CA ILE A 231 -12.98 -5.40 8.41
C ILE A 231 -13.20 -4.27 9.42
N ALA A 232 -12.24 -4.00 10.30
CA ALA A 232 -12.32 -2.94 11.31
C ALA A 232 -12.56 -1.56 10.67
N SER A 233 -11.80 -1.23 9.62
CA SER A 233 -11.92 0.03 8.87
C SER A 233 -13.26 0.16 8.12
N SER A 234 -13.77 -0.94 7.57
CA SER A 234 -15.09 -0.97 6.90
C SER A 234 -16.25 -0.81 7.88
N ILE A 235 -16.10 -1.31 9.11
CA ILE A 235 -17.08 -1.09 10.18
C ILE A 235 -17.05 0.37 10.63
N GLN A 236 -15.85 0.94 10.87
CA GLN A 236 -15.68 2.33 11.30
C GLN A 236 -16.27 3.32 10.27
N SER A 237 -16.02 3.11 8.98
CA SER A 237 -16.57 3.95 7.91
C SER A 237 -18.08 3.78 7.68
N SER A 238 -18.69 2.68 8.15
CA SER A 238 -20.14 2.46 8.06
C SER A 238 -20.94 3.19 9.15
N GLY A 239 -20.35 3.44 10.32
CA GLY A 239 -20.96 4.17 11.43
C GLY A 239 -22.33 3.61 11.87
N ASP A 240 -23.32 4.49 11.93
CA ASP A 240 -24.72 4.15 12.29
C ASP A 240 -25.48 3.39 11.18
N ALA A 241 -24.94 3.34 9.95
CA ALA A 241 -25.55 2.66 8.80
C ALA A 241 -25.01 1.23 8.59
N PHE A 242 -24.38 0.64 9.62
CA PHE A 242 -23.81 -0.70 9.58
C PHE A 242 -24.85 -1.78 9.23
N ASP A 243 -24.54 -2.59 8.22
CA ASP A 243 -25.22 -3.83 7.86
C ASP A 243 -24.15 -4.91 7.64
N VAL A 244 -24.25 -6.01 8.38
CA VAL A 244 -23.25 -7.09 8.37
C VAL A 244 -23.06 -7.70 6.99
N ASN A 245 -24.13 -7.89 6.21
CA ASN A 245 -24.07 -8.53 4.90
C ASN A 245 -23.42 -7.63 3.85
N ASN A 246 -23.72 -6.33 3.90
CA ASN A 246 -23.11 -5.34 3.01
C ASN A 246 -21.61 -5.19 3.30
N VAL A 247 -21.21 -5.09 4.57
CA VAL A 247 -19.80 -4.98 4.97
C VAL A 247 -19.05 -6.28 4.64
N ALA A 248 -19.60 -7.44 5.00
CA ALA A 248 -19.00 -8.74 4.67
C ALA A 248 -18.86 -8.95 3.16
N SER A 249 -19.89 -8.64 2.37
CA SER A 249 -19.83 -8.75 0.91
C SER A 249 -18.79 -7.81 0.30
N LYS A 250 -18.68 -6.58 0.80
CA LYS A 250 -17.66 -5.63 0.35
C LYS A 250 -16.26 -6.17 0.65
N VAL A 251 -15.95 -6.47 1.91
CA VAL A 251 -14.61 -6.95 2.30
C VAL A 251 -14.25 -8.25 1.59
N LYS A 252 -15.20 -9.19 1.46
CA LYS A 252 -14.98 -10.46 0.76
C LYS A 252 -14.63 -10.27 -0.73
N ASN A 253 -15.19 -9.25 -1.38
CA ASN A 253 -14.93 -8.98 -2.80
C ASN A 253 -13.67 -8.11 -3.00
N ASP A 254 -13.40 -7.18 -2.08
CA ASP A 254 -12.36 -6.14 -2.24
C ASP A 254 -11.00 -6.58 -1.64
N HIS A 255 -10.98 -7.53 -0.68
CA HIS A 255 -9.80 -7.84 0.13
C HIS A 255 -9.51 -9.35 0.35
N ILE A 256 -10.34 -10.26 -0.16
CA ILE A 256 -10.21 -11.71 0.09
C ILE A 256 -10.15 -12.46 -1.25
N GLU A 257 -8.93 -12.62 -1.76
CA GLU A 257 -8.67 -13.09 -3.14
C GLU A 257 -8.73 -14.62 -3.32
N ILE A 258 -9.07 -15.40 -2.30
CA ILE A 258 -9.18 -16.86 -2.43
C ILE A 258 -10.44 -17.27 -3.21
N THR A 259 -10.24 -18.08 -4.25
CA THR A 259 -11.25 -18.55 -5.22
C THR A 259 -10.97 -20.02 -5.58
N SER A 260 -11.87 -20.69 -6.31
CA SER A 260 -11.63 -22.06 -6.81
C SER A 260 -10.34 -22.21 -7.63
N ASP A 261 -9.94 -21.14 -8.32
CA ASP A 261 -8.91 -21.19 -9.36
C ASP A 261 -7.49 -21.02 -8.78
N ASN A 262 -7.37 -20.41 -7.60
CA ASN A 262 -6.11 -20.22 -6.87
C ASN A 262 -6.06 -20.92 -5.50
N LEU A 263 -7.09 -21.71 -5.17
CA LEU A 263 -7.24 -22.40 -3.89
C LEU A 263 -6.02 -23.29 -3.55
N GLN A 264 -5.51 -24.06 -4.53
CA GLN A 264 -4.37 -24.94 -4.31
C GLN A 264 -3.10 -24.14 -3.96
N ASP A 265 -2.75 -23.13 -4.75
CA ASP A 265 -1.59 -22.26 -4.49
C ASP A 265 -1.65 -21.62 -3.10
N LYS A 266 -2.84 -21.14 -2.70
CA LYS A 266 -3.07 -20.53 -1.39
C LYS A 266 -2.90 -21.54 -0.26
N VAL A 267 -3.41 -22.77 -0.43
CA VAL A 267 -3.21 -23.88 0.53
C VAL A 267 -1.74 -24.27 0.65
N ASP A 268 -1.06 -24.46 -0.48
CA ASP A 268 0.34 -24.93 -0.49
C ASP A 268 1.29 -23.91 0.16
N VAL A 269 1.05 -22.61 -0.08
CA VAL A 269 1.76 -21.52 0.61
C VAL A 269 1.44 -21.50 2.10
N ASN A 270 0.16 -21.50 2.51
CA ASN A 270 -0.23 -21.52 3.93
C ASN A 270 0.34 -22.75 4.67
N ASN A 271 0.40 -23.90 4.02
CA ASN A 271 0.94 -25.12 4.62
C ASN A 271 2.47 -25.07 4.74
N ALA A 272 3.19 -24.50 3.77
CA ALA A 272 4.64 -24.28 3.88
C ALA A 272 5.00 -23.36 5.06
N ASP A 273 4.21 -22.31 5.29
CA ASP A 273 4.37 -21.38 6.42
C ASP A 273 4.15 -22.10 7.77
N ARG A 274 3.14 -22.97 7.85
CA ARG A 274 2.79 -23.76 9.05
C ARG A 274 3.75 -24.91 9.33
N ASP A 275 4.36 -25.49 8.30
CA ASP A 275 5.41 -26.52 8.40
C ASP A 275 6.84 -25.93 8.57
N SER A 276 6.93 -24.60 8.76
CA SER A 276 8.19 -23.88 8.92
C SER A 276 8.94 -24.24 10.21
N LYS A 277 10.25 -23.97 10.23
CA LYS A 277 11.18 -24.45 11.28
C LYS A 277 12.08 -23.33 11.76
N ASP A 278 12.43 -23.32 13.04
CA ASP A 278 13.34 -22.32 13.61
C ASP A 278 14.66 -22.23 12.83
N ALA A 279 15.10 -21.00 12.60
CA ALA A 279 16.32 -20.64 11.90
C ALA A 279 17.01 -19.46 12.61
N SER A 280 18.26 -19.20 12.22
CA SER A 280 19.07 -18.10 12.76
C SER A 280 19.49 -17.20 11.60
N VAL A 281 19.30 -15.89 11.80
CA VAL A 281 19.74 -14.81 10.92
C VAL A 281 21.27 -14.84 10.83
N ALA A 282 21.96 -14.97 11.96
CA ALA A 282 23.41 -15.10 12.02
C ALA A 282 23.93 -16.29 11.21
N ALA A 283 23.29 -17.46 11.35
CA ALA A 283 23.67 -18.67 10.61
C ALA A 283 23.45 -18.54 9.10
N LEU A 284 22.38 -17.85 8.67
CA LEU A 284 22.12 -17.54 7.27
C LEU A 284 23.15 -16.54 6.71
N ALA A 285 23.41 -15.44 7.42
CA ALA A 285 24.37 -14.41 7.03
C ALA A 285 25.81 -14.93 6.95
N GLU A 286 26.24 -15.84 7.84
CA GLU A 286 27.58 -16.46 7.80
C GLU A 286 27.74 -17.47 6.65
N ASN A 287 26.71 -18.31 6.39
CA ASN A 287 26.89 -19.51 5.56
C ASN A 287 26.23 -19.42 4.16
N GLY A 288 25.24 -18.54 3.98
CA GLY A 288 24.47 -18.42 2.73
C GLY A 288 24.36 -17.00 2.18
N GLY A 289 24.60 -15.98 3.01
CA GLY A 289 24.22 -14.59 2.74
C GLY A 289 22.71 -14.42 2.83
N LEU A 290 22.24 -13.45 3.61
CA LEU A 290 20.82 -13.11 3.69
C LEU A 290 20.51 -12.14 2.55
N LEU A 291 19.69 -12.58 1.61
CA LEU A 291 19.19 -11.80 0.48
C LEU A 291 17.82 -11.25 0.82
N TRP A 292 17.71 -9.93 0.96
CA TRP A 292 16.42 -9.23 0.95
C TRP A 292 16.15 -8.64 -0.44
N LEU A 293 14.88 -8.42 -0.75
CA LEU A 293 14.42 -7.87 -2.02
C LEU A 293 13.51 -6.67 -1.73
N GLY A 294 13.71 -5.58 -2.46
CA GLY A 294 12.88 -4.38 -2.38
C GLY A 294 12.70 -3.76 -3.76
N SER A 295 12.00 -2.63 -3.81
CA SER A 295 11.93 -1.84 -5.04
C SER A 295 11.80 -0.34 -4.76
N GLU A 296 11.89 0.47 -5.81
CA GLU A 296 11.34 1.82 -5.81
C GLU A 296 10.08 1.81 -6.71
N THR A 297 8.99 2.40 -6.26
CA THR A 297 7.73 2.54 -7.03
C THR A 297 7.52 3.96 -7.58
N GLY A 298 6.53 4.11 -8.47
CA GLY A 298 6.09 5.41 -9.00
C GLY A 298 6.46 5.63 -10.47
N ASN A 299 6.88 6.86 -10.81
CA ASN A 299 7.10 7.25 -12.22
C ASN A 299 8.38 6.68 -12.84
N SER A 300 9.34 6.26 -12.01
CA SER A 300 10.62 5.67 -12.42
C SER A 300 10.95 4.49 -11.49
N PRO A 301 10.19 3.38 -11.57
CA PRO A 301 10.37 2.27 -10.67
C PRO A 301 11.74 1.62 -10.85
N ARG A 302 12.21 0.88 -9.85
CA ARG A 302 13.48 0.13 -9.87
C ARG A 302 13.36 -1.13 -9.03
N LEU A 303 14.15 -2.14 -9.37
CA LEU A 303 14.38 -3.29 -8.50
C LEU A 303 15.55 -2.98 -7.57
N GLU A 304 15.42 -3.35 -6.31
CA GLU A 304 16.46 -3.26 -5.28
C GLU A 304 16.70 -4.65 -4.69
N TYR A 305 17.94 -4.96 -4.34
CA TYR A 305 18.24 -6.08 -3.45
C TYR A 305 19.50 -5.78 -2.65
N GLY A 306 19.56 -6.29 -1.42
CA GLY A 306 20.77 -6.29 -0.61
C GLY A 306 21.17 -7.69 -0.19
N VAL A 307 22.46 -7.90 0.02
CA VAL A 307 22.99 -9.13 0.60
C VAL A 307 23.75 -8.80 1.88
N ILE A 308 23.20 -9.22 3.01
CA ILE A 308 23.84 -9.13 4.32
C ILE A 308 24.68 -10.39 4.55
N THR A 309 25.96 -10.20 4.86
CA THR A 309 26.91 -11.26 5.21
C THR A 309 27.55 -10.97 6.56
N MET A 310 27.83 -12.02 7.32
CA MET A 310 28.55 -11.93 8.59
C MET A 310 29.84 -12.75 8.50
N ASP A 311 30.95 -12.20 8.98
CA ASP A 311 32.23 -12.90 8.99
C ASP A 311 32.49 -13.67 10.32
N ARG A 312 33.69 -14.23 10.48
CA ARG A 312 34.05 -15.05 11.65
C ARG A 312 34.40 -14.28 12.91
N ASP A 313 34.61 -12.97 12.79
CA ASP A 313 34.81 -12.08 13.93
C ASP A 313 33.46 -11.41 14.33
N ASN A 314 32.35 -11.86 13.70
CA ASN A 314 30.97 -11.35 13.79
C ASN A 314 30.78 -9.93 13.23
N ASP A 315 31.71 -9.44 12.40
CA ASP A 315 31.52 -8.18 11.68
C ASP A 315 30.50 -8.42 10.54
N VAL A 316 29.49 -7.55 10.45
CA VAL A 316 28.45 -7.58 9.42
C VAL A 316 28.80 -6.62 8.29
N SER A 317 28.51 -7.02 7.05
CA SER A 317 28.61 -6.17 5.86
C SER A 317 27.44 -6.40 4.93
N GLU A 318 27.04 -5.33 4.24
CA GLU A 318 25.91 -5.33 3.32
C GLU A 318 26.32 -4.74 1.96
N GLU A 319 25.93 -5.40 0.87
CA GLU A 319 26.06 -4.88 -0.50
C GLU A 319 24.66 -4.70 -1.11
N ILE A 320 24.28 -3.44 -1.39
CA ILE A 320 22.96 -3.06 -1.94
C ILE A 320 23.10 -2.75 -3.43
N TYR A 321 22.12 -3.17 -4.24
CA TYR A 321 22.13 -3.06 -5.69
C TYR A 321 20.80 -2.54 -6.23
N PHE A 322 20.87 -1.61 -7.18
CA PHE A 322 19.71 -1.07 -7.90
C PHE A 322 19.73 -1.51 -9.36
N SER A 323 18.57 -1.82 -9.95
CA SER A 323 18.45 -1.99 -11.39
C SER A 323 18.78 -0.68 -12.12
N ASN A 324 19.52 -0.79 -13.22
CA ASN A 324 19.71 0.34 -14.12
C ASN A 324 18.39 0.72 -14.84
N ALA A 325 18.39 1.86 -15.54
CA ALA A 325 17.17 2.40 -16.17
C ALA A 325 16.57 1.51 -17.27
N ASP A 326 17.37 0.65 -17.90
CA ASP A 326 16.94 -0.29 -18.94
C ASP A 326 16.55 -1.68 -18.38
N PHE A 327 16.78 -1.90 -17.07
CA PHE A 327 16.61 -3.16 -16.35
C PHE A 327 17.42 -4.35 -16.91
N ASP A 328 18.49 -4.10 -17.66
CA ASP A 328 19.38 -5.15 -18.19
C ASP A 328 20.57 -5.49 -17.27
N GLY A 329 20.72 -4.74 -16.19
CA GLY A 329 21.79 -4.89 -15.20
C GLY A 329 21.45 -4.28 -13.84
N PHE A 330 22.31 -4.55 -12.87
CA PHE A 330 22.23 -4.02 -11.51
C PHE A 330 23.56 -3.37 -11.14
N ASP A 331 23.50 -2.14 -10.65
CA ASP A 331 24.65 -1.36 -10.22
C ASP A 331 24.75 -1.38 -8.69
N LEU A 332 25.95 -1.60 -8.16
CA LEU A 332 26.22 -1.54 -6.72
C LEU A 332 26.00 -0.11 -6.23
N GLN A 333 25.22 0.06 -5.17
CA GLN A 333 25.13 1.30 -4.42
C GLN A 333 26.46 1.53 -3.69
N VAL A 334 27.34 2.30 -4.31
CA VAL A 334 28.47 2.89 -3.58
C VAL A 334 27.87 3.98 -2.71
N SER A 335 28.00 3.83 -1.38
CA SER A 335 27.53 4.84 -0.42
C SER A 335 28.04 6.22 -0.81
N ASP A 336 27.11 7.13 -1.13
CA ASP A 336 27.50 8.51 -1.40
C ASP A 336 28.09 9.08 -0.12
N SER A 337 29.22 9.78 -0.22
CA SER A 337 29.89 10.45 0.91
C SER A 337 29.11 11.66 1.45
N SER A 338 27.81 11.69 1.19
CA SER A 338 26.84 12.59 1.79
C SER A 338 26.82 12.40 3.31
N VAL A 339 26.92 13.50 4.04
CA VAL A 339 26.88 13.47 5.49
C VAL A 339 25.46 13.09 5.91
N ASN A 340 25.32 12.04 6.73
CA ASN A 340 24.04 11.71 7.33
C ASN A 340 23.61 12.85 8.27
N LEU A 341 22.56 13.56 7.87
CA LEU A 341 21.99 14.72 8.56
C LEU A 341 20.88 14.35 9.55
N GLN A 342 20.58 13.07 9.73
CA GLN A 342 19.55 12.61 10.66
C GLN A 342 20.14 12.46 12.06
N ARG A 343 19.43 12.97 13.06
CA ARG A 343 19.79 12.88 14.48
C ARG A 343 18.78 12.02 15.24
N ALA A 344 19.25 11.14 16.10
CA ALA A 344 18.41 10.40 17.05
C ALA A 344 18.70 10.87 18.48
N LEU A 345 17.67 10.92 19.32
CA LEU A 345 17.80 11.15 20.76
C LEU A 345 17.94 9.81 21.49
N VAL A 346 19.14 9.55 22.00
CA VAL A 346 19.51 8.35 22.76
C VAL A 346 19.93 8.71 24.18
N ALA A 347 20.34 7.72 24.99
CA ALA A 347 20.75 7.92 26.38
C ALA A 347 21.89 8.95 26.57
N ASP A 348 22.85 8.99 25.64
CA ASP A 348 23.95 9.97 25.62
C ASP A 348 23.57 11.35 25.04
N GLY A 349 22.34 11.51 24.54
CA GLY A 349 21.81 12.74 23.96
C GLY A 349 21.56 12.63 22.45
N TRP A 350 21.73 13.74 21.73
CA TRP A 350 21.52 13.78 20.29
C TRP A 350 22.77 13.30 19.55
N VAL A 351 22.66 12.19 18.82
CA VAL A 351 23.73 11.56 18.01
C VAL A 351 23.32 11.53 16.54
N THR A 352 24.25 11.29 15.61
CA THR A 352 23.88 10.94 14.23
C THR A 352 23.17 9.58 14.29
N ALA A 353 21.99 9.48 13.69
CA ALA A 353 21.26 8.21 13.62
C ALA A 353 21.94 7.33 12.56
N ASP A 354 22.51 6.20 12.98
CA ASP A 354 23.18 5.23 12.13
C ASP A 354 22.63 3.84 12.46
N ASP A 355 21.79 3.36 11.55
CA ASP A 355 21.04 2.10 11.55
C ASP A 355 21.81 0.95 10.88
N THR A 356 23.04 1.18 10.40
CA THR A 356 23.90 0.14 9.83
C THR A 356 24.07 -1.02 10.81
N ILE A 357 23.66 -2.24 10.43
CA ILE A 357 23.87 -3.44 11.25
C ILE A 357 25.37 -3.75 11.26
N VAL A 358 25.98 -3.75 12.45
CA VAL A 358 27.42 -3.99 12.64
C VAL A 358 27.73 -5.39 13.17
N THR A 359 26.80 -6.02 13.91
CA THR A 359 26.96 -7.40 14.39
C THR A 359 25.60 -8.04 14.71
N ILE A 360 25.55 -9.37 14.81
CA ILE A 360 24.35 -10.13 15.22
C ILE A 360 24.64 -10.87 16.53
N GLU A 361 23.90 -10.54 17.59
CA GLU A 361 24.04 -11.14 18.92
C GLU A 361 22.91 -12.17 19.18
N SER A 362 23.19 -13.47 19.11
CA SER A 362 22.20 -14.53 19.42
C SER A 362 21.93 -14.66 20.93
N ARG A 363 20.66 -14.84 21.32
CA ARG A 363 20.20 -14.98 22.71
C ARG A 363 19.86 -16.44 23.08
N PRO A 364 19.85 -16.81 24.38
CA PRO A 364 19.57 -18.19 24.81
C PRO A 364 18.14 -18.69 24.54
N ASP A 365 17.20 -17.78 24.29
CA ASP A 365 15.79 -18.06 23.97
C ASP A 365 15.55 -18.35 22.47
N GLY A 366 16.59 -18.24 21.63
CA GLY A 366 16.51 -18.44 20.19
C GLY A 366 16.23 -17.17 19.39
N THR A 367 15.96 -16.03 20.05
CA THR A 367 15.94 -14.72 19.39
C THR A 367 17.36 -14.21 19.14
N GLU A 368 17.52 -13.31 18.18
CA GLU A 368 18.79 -12.67 17.88
C GLU A 368 18.63 -11.14 17.94
N THR A 369 19.74 -10.41 18.04
CA THR A 369 19.74 -8.93 18.01
C THR A 369 20.61 -8.46 16.87
N LEU A 370 19.98 -7.77 15.92
CA LEU A 370 20.66 -7.03 14.86
C LEU A 370 21.15 -5.73 15.52
N VAL A 371 22.43 -5.71 15.89
CA VAL A 371 23.03 -4.57 16.59
C VAL A 371 23.41 -3.53 15.55
N THR A 372 22.80 -2.35 15.65
CA THR A 372 23.09 -1.23 14.77
C THR A 372 24.23 -0.36 15.34
N ALA A 373 24.87 0.43 14.48
CA ALA A 373 25.97 1.32 14.87
C ALA A 373 25.56 2.31 15.98
N THR A 374 24.31 2.79 15.93
CA THR A 374 23.64 3.50 17.03
C THR A 374 22.87 2.49 17.89
N ARG A 375 23.53 1.85 18.86
CA ARG A 375 23.00 0.66 19.55
C ARG A 375 21.57 0.79 20.12
N ASP A 376 21.12 1.98 20.53
CA ASP A 376 19.73 2.17 21.00
C ASP A 376 18.67 1.98 19.88
N LEU A 377 19.07 1.98 18.61
CA LEU A 377 18.28 1.63 17.43
C LEU A 377 18.48 0.16 17.00
N SER A 378 18.92 -0.72 17.92
CA SER A 378 19.06 -2.15 17.62
C SER A 378 17.70 -2.83 17.53
N LEU A 379 17.66 -3.97 16.85
CA LEU A 379 16.43 -4.69 16.54
C LEU A 379 16.56 -6.12 17.06
N LYS A 380 15.50 -6.66 17.66
CA LYS A 380 15.34 -8.10 17.86
C LYS A 380 14.91 -8.72 16.53
N ALA A 381 15.41 -9.91 16.25
CA ALA A 381 14.99 -10.71 15.12
C ALA A 381 14.69 -12.14 15.54
N SER A 382 13.72 -12.75 14.85
CA SER A 382 13.50 -14.19 14.86
C SER A 382 13.24 -14.67 13.43
N MET A 383 13.55 -15.93 13.14
CA MET A 383 13.49 -16.43 11.76
C MET A 383 12.92 -17.84 11.70
N LYS A 384 12.02 -18.07 10.76
CA LYS A 384 11.50 -19.41 10.40
C LYS A 384 11.91 -19.74 8.97
N LYS A 385 12.55 -20.88 8.77
CA LYS A 385 12.87 -21.45 7.45
C LYS A 385 11.65 -22.13 6.85
N VAL A 386 11.30 -21.74 5.64
CA VAL A 386 10.13 -22.19 4.87
C VAL A 386 10.62 -22.92 3.62
N ASP A 387 10.12 -24.13 3.36
CA ASP A 387 10.41 -24.85 2.11
C ASP A 387 9.45 -24.36 1.01
N VAL A 388 9.98 -23.65 0.02
CA VAL A 388 9.19 -23.07 -1.08
C VAL A 388 9.33 -23.87 -2.38
N SER A 389 9.88 -25.09 -2.31
CA SER A 389 10.14 -25.96 -3.46
C SER A 389 8.89 -26.26 -4.28
N GLY A 390 8.83 -25.77 -5.52
CA GLY A 390 7.67 -25.95 -6.39
C GLY A 390 6.48 -25.04 -6.08
N LEU A 391 6.62 -24.08 -5.16
CA LEU A 391 5.62 -23.02 -4.97
C LEU A 391 5.82 -21.91 -5.99
N ASN A 392 4.72 -21.22 -6.32
CA ASN A 392 4.70 -20.16 -7.31
C ASN A 392 5.55 -18.94 -6.87
N VAL A 393 6.47 -18.51 -7.73
CA VAL A 393 7.43 -17.44 -7.43
C VAL A 393 6.72 -16.13 -7.08
N LYS A 394 5.67 -15.74 -7.81
CA LYS A 394 4.95 -14.47 -7.55
C LYS A 394 4.25 -14.48 -6.19
N LYS A 395 3.69 -15.62 -5.78
CA LYS A 395 2.98 -15.75 -4.50
C LYS A 395 3.90 -15.63 -3.29
N ILE A 396 5.15 -16.09 -3.40
CA ILE A 396 6.16 -15.95 -2.33
C ILE A 396 6.83 -14.58 -2.38
N LEU A 397 7.13 -14.02 -3.57
CA LEU A 397 7.72 -12.68 -3.67
C LEU A 397 6.79 -11.59 -3.12
N ALA A 398 5.47 -11.79 -3.22
CA ALA A 398 4.46 -10.95 -2.56
C ALA A 398 4.50 -10.98 -1.02
N LYS A 399 5.37 -11.79 -0.39
CA LYS A 399 5.63 -11.80 1.06
C LYS A 399 6.97 -11.14 1.46
N THR A 400 7.73 -10.63 0.50
CA THR A 400 8.99 -9.88 0.72
C THR A 400 8.68 -8.39 0.92
N ALA A 401 9.63 -7.56 1.37
CA ALA A 401 9.46 -6.10 1.43
C ALA A 401 9.35 -5.38 0.04
N ASP A 402 9.27 -6.13 -1.07
CA ASP A 402 8.97 -5.62 -2.42
C ASP A 402 7.65 -4.82 -2.45
N ASP A 403 7.69 -3.55 -2.85
CA ASP A 403 6.52 -2.75 -3.23
C ASP A 403 5.96 -3.15 -4.62
N ALA A 404 5.78 -4.47 -4.79
CA ALA A 404 5.22 -5.22 -5.90
C ALA A 404 5.96 -5.16 -7.26
N VAL A 405 7.09 -4.46 -7.37
CA VAL A 405 7.80 -4.33 -8.65
C VAL A 405 8.41 -5.65 -9.07
N TRP A 406 9.20 -6.33 -8.21
CA TRP A 406 9.74 -7.67 -8.50
C TRP A 406 8.62 -8.64 -8.84
N THR A 407 7.59 -8.67 -8.01
CA THR A 407 6.45 -9.58 -8.12
C THR A 407 5.75 -9.46 -9.47
N SER A 408 5.64 -8.26 -10.03
CA SER A 408 5.00 -8.03 -11.34
C SER A 408 5.71 -8.72 -12.51
N LEU A 409 7.05 -8.83 -12.48
CA LEU A 409 7.87 -9.21 -13.65
C LEU A 409 7.81 -10.69 -14.03
N TYR A 410 7.49 -11.56 -13.09
CA TYR A 410 7.52 -13.01 -13.31
C TYR A 410 6.25 -13.54 -13.99
N ALA A 411 6.35 -14.70 -14.62
CA ALA A 411 5.20 -15.39 -15.19
C ALA A 411 4.35 -16.05 -14.09
N ASP A 412 3.02 -16.05 -14.24
CA ASP A 412 2.11 -16.67 -13.26
C ASP A 412 2.26 -18.19 -13.14
N THR A 413 3.03 -18.82 -14.04
CA THR A 413 3.33 -20.25 -14.07
C THR A 413 4.79 -20.57 -13.74
N LEU A 414 5.52 -19.64 -13.10
CA LEU A 414 6.90 -19.87 -12.67
C LEU A 414 6.92 -20.35 -11.22
N ASP A 415 7.43 -21.55 -11.02
CA ASP A 415 7.59 -22.15 -9.69
C ASP A 415 9.06 -22.20 -9.27
N PHE A 416 9.33 -22.17 -7.96
CA PHE A 416 10.70 -22.31 -7.45
C PHE A 416 11.29 -23.70 -7.74
N PRO A 417 12.61 -23.78 -7.99
CA PRO A 417 13.31 -25.05 -8.06
C PRO A 417 13.17 -25.86 -6.78
N GLN A 418 13.34 -27.18 -6.90
CA GLN A 418 13.39 -28.08 -5.75
C GLN A 418 14.59 -27.76 -4.82
N SER A 419 14.39 -27.92 -3.51
CA SER A 419 15.33 -27.52 -2.45
C SER A 419 15.58 -26.01 -2.36
N THR A 420 14.58 -25.20 -2.69
CA THR A 420 14.61 -23.74 -2.46
C THR A 420 13.95 -23.40 -1.12
N TYR A 421 14.56 -22.48 -0.38
CA TYR A 421 14.09 -22.06 0.93
C TYR A 421 13.96 -20.54 0.99
N ALA A 422 12.79 -20.09 1.44
CA ALA A 422 12.62 -18.75 1.98
C ALA A 422 12.82 -18.79 3.50
N TYR A 423 12.96 -17.62 4.09
CA TYR A 423 13.08 -17.41 5.52
C TYR A 423 12.12 -16.29 5.89
N ASN A 424 11.05 -16.64 6.61
CA ASN A 424 10.19 -15.66 7.24
C ASN A 424 11.00 -15.01 8.38
N LEU A 425 11.32 -13.74 8.22
CA LEU A 425 12.09 -12.90 9.12
C LEU A 425 11.14 -11.94 9.82
N LYS A 426 11.04 -12.07 11.14
CA LYS A 426 10.32 -11.15 12.02
C LYS A 426 11.31 -10.25 12.72
N ILE A 427 11.10 -8.95 12.63
CA ILE A 427 11.94 -7.92 13.23
C ILE A 427 11.08 -7.09 14.17
N GLN A 428 11.55 -6.87 15.39
CA GLN A 428 10.90 -6.02 16.38
C GLN A 428 11.95 -5.07 16.96
N PRO A 429 11.68 -3.76 17.07
CA PRO A 429 12.62 -2.82 17.68
C PRO A 429 12.86 -3.12 19.17
N GLU A 430 14.01 -2.71 19.70
CA GLU A 430 14.24 -2.77 21.16
C GLU A 430 13.50 -1.64 21.93
N ILE A 431 13.06 -0.59 21.23
CA ILE A 431 12.32 0.57 21.78
C ILE A 431 11.08 0.87 20.93
N GLU A 432 9.98 1.29 21.57
CA GLU A 432 8.71 1.59 20.88
C GLU A 432 8.77 2.86 20.02
N SER A 433 9.48 3.89 20.49
CA SER A 433 9.69 5.13 19.72
C SER A 433 11.00 5.82 20.07
N TYR A 434 11.46 6.71 19.19
CA TYR A 434 12.54 7.65 19.47
C TYR A 434 12.28 9.03 18.85
N PHE A 435 12.83 10.07 19.47
CA PHE A 435 12.79 11.41 18.89
C PHE A 435 13.91 11.60 17.87
N THR A 436 13.58 12.20 16.74
CA THR A 436 14.51 12.41 15.63
C THR A 436 14.37 13.81 15.04
N PHE A 437 15.43 14.34 14.44
CA PHE A 437 15.32 15.51 13.56
C PHE A 437 16.36 15.48 12.44
N ASN A 438 16.05 16.14 11.32
CA ASN A 438 17.00 16.35 10.24
C ASN A 438 17.67 17.73 10.40
N GLU A 439 19.00 17.81 10.30
CA GLU A 439 19.74 19.09 10.37
C GLU A 439 19.42 20.00 9.19
N GLY A 440 19.19 19.41 8.01
CA GLY A 440 18.78 20.08 6.79
C GLY A 440 19.88 20.69 5.94
N ASN A 441 19.66 20.64 4.63
CA ASN A 441 20.52 21.20 3.58
C ASN A 441 19.83 22.30 2.73
N TRP A 442 18.63 22.75 3.14
CA TRP A 442 17.75 23.66 2.41
C TRP A 442 18.00 25.16 2.67
N CYS A 443 19.17 25.53 3.16
CA CYS A 443 19.54 26.92 3.50
C CYS A 443 21.01 27.21 3.16
N THR A 444 21.38 28.49 3.08
CA THR A 444 22.76 28.88 2.78
C THR A 444 23.71 28.61 3.94
N GLU A 445 25.01 28.49 3.67
CA GLU A 445 26.02 28.29 4.75
C GLU A 445 26.05 29.47 5.74
N GLU A 446 25.78 30.69 5.30
CA GLU A 446 25.60 31.87 6.17
C GLU A 446 24.40 31.67 7.11
N GLN A 447 23.26 31.20 6.58
CA GLN A 447 22.07 30.89 7.39
C GLN A 447 22.30 29.71 8.34
N LYS A 448 23.11 28.71 7.96
CA LYS A 448 23.53 27.64 8.89
C LYS A 448 24.36 28.21 10.04
N GLU A 449 25.34 29.06 9.76
CA GLU A 449 26.19 29.66 10.81
C GLU A 449 25.34 30.47 11.81
N GLU A 450 24.38 31.27 11.34
CA GLU A 450 23.42 32.01 12.18
C GLU A 450 22.51 31.11 13.03
N ARG A 451 22.27 29.86 12.60
CA ARG A 451 21.37 28.88 13.23
C ARG A 451 22.13 27.78 13.99
N GLY A 452 23.43 27.98 14.26
CA GLY A 452 24.25 26.99 14.96
C GLY A 452 24.49 25.72 14.13
N GLY A 453 24.96 25.88 12.90
CA GLY A 453 25.42 24.80 12.01
C GLY A 453 24.34 24.09 11.19
N MET A 454 23.06 24.30 11.49
CA MET A 454 21.94 23.50 10.93
C MET A 454 20.89 24.39 10.26
N CYS A 455 20.23 23.91 9.21
CA CYS A 455 19.13 24.63 8.56
C CYS A 455 17.82 24.56 9.35
N ASN A 456 17.56 23.44 10.02
CA ASN A 456 16.47 23.24 10.96
C ASN A 456 16.62 24.18 12.16
N SER A 457 15.76 25.18 12.25
CA SER A 457 15.69 26.12 13.37
C SER A 457 14.32 26.74 13.40
N VAL A 458 13.71 26.84 14.58
CA VAL A 458 12.54 27.68 14.80
C VAL A 458 12.99 29.13 14.92
N ALA A 459 12.25 30.05 14.31
CA ALA A 459 12.43 31.48 14.49
C ALA A 459 11.42 32.01 15.51
N VAL A 460 11.85 32.92 16.39
CA VAL A 460 10.97 33.75 17.20
C VAL A 460 10.58 35.00 16.41
N GLU A 461 9.28 35.19 16.24
CA GLU A 461 8.74 36.34 15.53
C GLU A 461 8.76 37.60 16.42
N THR A 462 8.98 38.74 15.77
CA THR A 462 9.14 40.06 16.42
C THR A 462 8.27 41.16 15.79
N GLY A 463 7.48 40.81 14.77
CA GLY A 463 6.61 41.73 14.04
C GLY A 463 7.31 42.80 13.18
N VAL A 464 8.64 42.87 13.18
CA VAL A 464 9.41 43.82 12.37
C VAL A 464 10.71 43.20 11.85
N GLY A 465 10.73 42.90 10.55
CA GLY A 465 11.84 42.20 9.91
C GLY A 465 11.74 40.67 10.05
N PRO A 466 12.73 39.91 9.57
CA PRO A 466 12.74 38.45 9.72
C PRO A 466 12.91 38.07 11.20
N GLY A 467 12.18 37.03 11.64
CA GLY A 467 12.36 36.44 12.96
C GLY A 467 13.80 35.93 13.18
N ALA A 468 14.24 35.96 14.45
CA ALA A 468 15.57 35.50 14.84
C ALA A 468 15.53 34.02 15.28
N PRO A 469 16.59 33.21 15.11
CA PRO A 469 16.63 31.85 15.64
C PRO A 469 16.34 31.80 17.15
N ALA A 470 15.34 31.01 17.54
CA ALA A 470 15.00 30.81 18.93
C ALA A 470 16.07 29.93 19.61
N THR A 471 16.49 30.32 20.81
CA THR A 471 17.56 29.67 21.59
C THR A 471 17.08 28.98 22.86
N ALA A 472 15.80 29.20 23.22
CA ALA A 472 15.12 28.53 24.32
C ALA A 472 13.61 28.43 24.02
N LEU A 473 12.94 27.38 24.53
CA LEU A 473 11.49 27.15 24.30
C LEU A 473 10.62 28.26 24.92
N GLU A 474 11.15 28.98 25.91
CA GLU A 474 10.52 30.11 26.58
C GLU A 474 10.47 31.38 25.72
N GLN A 475 11.24 31.46 24.63
CA GLN A 475 11.21 32.61 23.71
C GLN A 475 9.99 32.61 22.77
N ILE A 476 9.34 31.47 22.62
CA ILE A 476 8.14 31.26 21.80
C ILE A 476 6.92 30.91 22.68
N PHE A 477 6.92 31.37 23.93
CA PHE A 477 5.91 31.10 24.95
C PHE A 477 5.42 32.38 25.62
N LYS A 478 4.12 32.44 25.98
CA LYS A 478 3.53 33.57 26.72
C LYS A 478 2.75 33.10 27.96
N ASP A 479 2.80 33.90 29.03
CA ASP A 479 1.96 33.66 30.22
C ASP A 479 0.46 33.84 29.93
N VAL A 480 0.11 34.69 28.96
CA VAL A 480 -1.27 35.02 28.57
C VAL A 480 -1.32 35.27 27.07
N ALA A 481 -2.37 34.78 26.40
CA ALA A 481 -2.66 35.08 25.01
C ALA A 481 -2.94 36.58 24.81
N ASP A 482 -2.29 37.20 23.82
CA ASP A 482 -2.51 38.60 23.46
C ASP A 482 -2.80 38.82 21.96
N GLY A 483 -2.61 37.79 21.12
CA GLY A 483 -2.84 37.85 19.68
C GLY A 483 -1.79 38.67 18.91
N ASP A 484 -0.68 39.02 19.55
CA ASP A 484 0.45 39.70 18.92
C ASP A 484 1.47 38.69 18.36
N VAL A 485 2.15 39.09 17.27
CA VAL A 485 3.22 38.32 16.61
C VAL A 485 4.47 38.11 17.46
N ASN A 486 4.76 39.01 18.41
CA ASN A 486 5.94 38.89 19.26
C ASN A 486 5.89 37.61 20.10
N ALA A 487 7.04 36.93 20.23
CA ALA A 487 7.16 35.67 21.00
C ALA A 487 6.23 34.54 20.49
N THR A 488 5.96 34.53 19.18
CA THR A 488 5.31 33.41 18.46
C THR A 488 6.28 32.80 17.44
N ALA A 489 5.88 31.73 16.77
CA ALA A 489 6.67 31.10 15.71
C ALA A 489 5.79 30.63 14.55
N ILE A 490 6.29 30.72 13.31
CA ILE A 490 5.63 30.18 12.12
C ILE A 490 5.89 28.66 12.05
N MET A 491 4.82 27.88 12.01
CA MET A 491 4.88 26.40 12.02
C MET A 491 4.40 25.74 10.71
N ALA A 492 3.71 26.50 9.86
CA ALA A 492 3.40 26.12 8.47
C ALA A 492 3.43 27.38 7.59
N GLY A 493 3.76 27.22 6.31
CA GLY A 493 3.84 28.31 5.34
C GLY A 493 2.56 28.51 4.53
N ILE A 494 2.31 29.74 4.11
CA ILE A 494 1.37 30.08 3.01
C ILE A 494 2.11 30.97 1.99
N SER A 495 1.51 31.24 0.83
CA SER A 495 2.20 31.92 -0.29
C SER A 495 2.91 33.25 0.03
N ASN A 496 2.38 34.04 0.98
CA ASN A 496 2.94 35.34 1.39
C ASN A 496 3.10 35.45 2.93
N GLY A 497 3.30 34.34 3.64
CA GLY A 497 3.21 34.35 5.09
C GLY A 497 3.27 32.97 5.74
N GLY A 498 2.59 32.82 6.88
CA GLY A 498 2.48 31.53 7.54
C GLY A 498 1.37 31.42 8.57
N ILE A 499 1.26 30.21 9.14
CA ILE A 499 0.44 29.88 10.29
C ILE A 499 1.31 30.07 11.55
N LEU A 500 0.95 31.06 12.36
CA LEU A 500 1.61 31.35 13.64
C LEU A 500 1.04 30.47 14.75
N ALA A 501 1.92 29.92 15.59
CA ALA A 501 1.58 29.30 16.86
C ALA A 501 1.89 30.25 18.02
N GLU A 502 0.87 30.67 18.76
CA GLU A 502 1.01 31.34 20.05
C GLU A 502 0.83 30.29 21.16
N ILE A 503 1.95 29.84 21.74
CA ILE A 503 1.97 28.83 22.80
C ILE A 503 1.80 29.53 24.15
N VAL A 504 0.75 29.22 24.91
CA VAL A 504 0.39 29.96 26.13
C VAL A 504 0.20 29.08 27.37
N ALA A 505 0.30 29.68 28.56
CA ALA A 505 0.09 28.99 29.82
C ALA A 505 -1.27 28.24 29.88
N GLY A 506 -1.29 27.09 30.56
CA GLY A 506 -2.47 26.23 30.64
C GLY A 506 -2.61 25.23 29.49
N GLY A 507 -1.54 25.01 28.72
CA GLY A 507 -1.49 24.00 27.66
C GLY A 507 -2.16 24.43 26.34
N VAL A 508 -2.62 25.67 26.21
CA VAL A 508 -3.35 26.13 25.01
C VAL A 508 -2.37 26.62 23.94
N VAL A 509 -2.67 26.35 22.67
CA VAL A 509 -2.01 26.99 21.52
C VAL A 509 -3.06 27.67 20.65
N ASN A 510 -2.92 28.98 20.47
CA ASN A 510 -3.76 29.72 19.51
C ASN A 510 -3.05 29.76 18.17
N PHE A 511 -3.75 29.38 17.10
CA PHE A 511 -3.25 29.47 15.74
C PHE A 511 -3.83 30.67 15.00
N TYR A 512 -2.98 31.37 14.26
CA TYR A 512 -3.34 32.54 13.46
C TYR A 512 -2.82 32.40 12.03
N THR A 513 -3.49 33.04 11.08
CA THR A 513 -2.95 33.23 9.73
C THR A 513 -2.32 34.63 9.65
N TRP A 514 -1.06 34.70 9.26
CA TRP A 514 -0.36 35.97 9.02
C TRP A 514 0.19 36.02 7.60
N ASP A 515 -0.48 36.78 6.75
CA ASP A 515 0.05 37.27 5.47
C ASP A 515 0.82 38.56 5.75
N TYR A 516 2.09 38.65 5.34
CA TYR A 516 2.96 39.80 5.63
C TYR A 516 2.45 41.13 5.06
N MET A 517 1.50 41.10 4.12
CA MET A 517 0.84 42.29 3.57
C MET A 517 -0.35 42.78 4.40
N ASN A 518 -0.80 42.01 5.39
CA ASN A 518 -2.01 42.23 6.17
C ASN A 518 -1.75 42.15 7.69
N PRO A 519 -2.65 42.67 8.54
CA PRO A 519 -2.66 42.35 9.95
C PRO A 519 -2.86 40.84 10.18
N VAL A 520 -2.39 40.33 11.33
CA VAL A 520 -2.70 38.98 11.79
C VAL A 520 -4.21 38.78 11.88
N SER A 521 -4.71 37.59 11.52
CA SER A 521 -6.11 37.23 11.63
C SER A 521 -6.61 37.17 13.09
N ASP A 522 -7.91 36.97 13.28
CA ASP A 522 -8.41 36.36 14.50
C ASP A 522 -7.90 34.89 14.63
N VAL A 523 -8.08 34.26 15.79
CA VAL A 523 -7.72 32.84 16.00
C VAL A 523 -8.46 31.96 14.99
N VAL A 524 -7.72 31.22 14.16
CA VAL A 524 -8.28 30.31 13.15
C VAL A 524 -8.47 28.88 13.67
N ALA A 525 -7.70 28.48 14.68
CA ALA A 525 -7.80 27.18 15.33
C ALA A 525 -7.18 27.23 16.74
N ILE A 526 -7.57 26.29 17.60
CA ILE A 526 -7.02 26.12 18.95
C ILE A 526 -6.49 24.69 19.05
N GLY A 527 -5.23 24.57 19.47
CA GLY A 527 -4.56 23.30 19.75
C GLY A 527 -4.11 23.17 21.20
N HIS A 528 -3.35 22.11 21.46
CA HIS A 528 -2.80 21.79 22.78
C HIS A 528 -1.26 21.69 22.71
N TRP A 529 -0.57 22.01 23.80
CA TRP A 529 0.83 21.68 24.00
C TRP A 529 1.09 21.12 25.39
N GLU A 530 2.13 20.30 25.50
CA GLU A 530 2.67 19.77 26.75
C GLU A 530 4.20 19.60 26.65
N ASP A 531 4.89 19.63 27.78
CA ASP A 531 6.33 19.34 27.87
C ASP A 531 6.54 17.92 28.42
N MET A 532 7.21 17.10 27.62
CA MET A 532 7.63 15.74 27.96
C MET A 532 9.13 15.72 28.33
N ASN A 533 9.59 14.63 28.96
CA ASN A 533 11.01 14.40 29.19
C ASN A 533 11.45 13.08 28.55
N SER A 534 12.48 13.13 27.70
CA SER A 534 13.14 11.95 27.15
C SER A 534 14.65 12.13 27.29
N TYR A 535 15.33 11.14 27.88
CA TYR A 535 16.76 11.16 28.20
C TYR A 535 17.29 12.49 28.79
N GLY A 536 16.50 13.11 29.68
CA GLY A 536 16.83 14.38 30.33
C GLY A 536 16.69 15.62 29.45
N LYS A 537 16.19 15.49 28.22
CA LYS A 537 15.81 16.61 27.33
C LYS A 537 14.33 16.93 27.50
N VAL A 538 13.99 18.22 27.43
CA VAL A 538 12.60 18.67 27.32
C VAL A 538 12.19 18.57 25.86
N ILE A 539 11.10 17.85 25.60
CA ILE A 539 10.46 17.75 24.29
C ILE A 539 9.08 18.36 24.41
N ARG A 540 8.84 19.51 23.78
CA ARG A 540 7.54 20.16 23.75
C ARG A 540 6.71 19.59 22.61
N LYS A 541 5.68 18.81 22.94
CA LYS A 541 4.67 18.36 21.98
C LYS A 541 3.69 19.50 21.73
N VAL A 542 3.40 19.80 20.47
CA VAL A 542 2.41 20.78 20.01
C VAL A 542 1.46 20.04 19.06
N THR A 543 0.16 20.09 19.33
CA THR A 543 -0.87 19.40 18.55
C THR A 543 -1.82 20.42 17.94
N ALA A 544 -1.89 20.46 16.62
CA ALA A 544 -2.79 21.31 15.84
C ALA A 544 -4.04 20.51 15.38
N PRO A 545 -5.22 21.14 15.27
CA PRO A 545 -6.36 20.48 14.65
C PRO A 545 -6.09 20.13 13.18
N GLU A 546 -6.44 18.91 12.77
CA GLU A 546 -6.22 18.37 11.42
C GLU A 546 -6.72 19.31 10.30
N ALA A 547 -7.90 19.91 10.49
CA ALA A 547 -8.51 20.87 9.56
C ALA A 547 -7.68 22.16 9.34
N LEU A 548 -6.73 22.48 10.22
CA LEU A 548 -5.76 23.55 10.01
C LEU A 548 -4.62 23.10 9.09
N MET A 549 -4.19 21.84 9.20
CA MET A 549 -3.05 21.25 8.48
C MET A 549 -3.40 20.84 7.04
N ASN A 550 -4.66 20.48 6.81
CA ASN A 550 -5.20 20.06 5.52
C ASN A 550 -5.84 21.23 4.73
N ARG A 551 -5.37 22.47 4.94
CA ARG A 551 -5.77 23.64 4.15
C ARG A 551 -5.04 23.68 2.80
N ASP A 552 -5.80 23.92 1.72
CA ASP A 552 -5.28 24.01 0.34
C ASP A 552 -4.24 25.13 0.11
N ASP A 553 -4.17 26.14 0.98
CA ASP A 553 -3.25 27.27 0.85
C ASP A 553 -1.89 27.08 1.54
N ILE A 554 -1.66 25.93 2.19
CA ILE A 554 -0.40 25.60 2.86
C ILE A 554 0.69 25.21 1.85
N THR A 555 1.83 25.90 1.90
CA THR A 555 2.98 25.70 1.00
C THR A 555 4.06 24.78 1.58
N TRP A 556 4.17 24.71 2.92
CA TRP A 556 5.00 23.75 3.66
C TRP A 556 4.44 23.58 5.08
N ASN A 557 4.68 22.43 5.72
CA ASN A 557 4.16 22.13 7.05
C ASN A 557 5.22 21.41 7.91
N ASN A 558 5.38 21.82 9.17
CA ASN A 558 6.24 21.11 10.15
C ASN A 558 5.46 20.07 10.99
N PHE A 559 4.13 20.14 11.02
CA PHE A 559 3.31 19.14 11.71
C PHE A 559 3.20 17.86 10.88
N ASN A 560 3.17 16.72 11.57
CA ASN A 560 2.64 15.48 11.01
C ASN A 560 1.16 15.73 10.60
N ARG A 561 0.77 15.25 9.42
CA ARG A 561 -0.57 15.45 8.86
C ARG A 561 -1.58 14.43 9.36
N GLU A 562 -1.12 13.30 9.90
CA GLU A 562 -1.96 12.19 10.34
C GLU A 562 -2.57 12.46 11.73
N ASP A 563 -1.76 12.95 12.67
CA ASP A 563 -2.16 13.22 14.06
C ASP A 563 -2.12 14.72 14.45
N GLY A 564 -1.62 15.58 13.56
CA GLY A 564 -1.47 17.00 13.81
C GLY A 564 -0.33 17.37 14.78
N THR A 565 0.62 16.46 15.06
CA THR A 565 1.67 16.70 16.07
C THR A 565 2.96 17.30 15.52
N LEU A 566 3.67 18.02 16.39
CA LEU A 566 4.96 18.65 16.16
C LEU A 566 5.75 18.61 17.47
N TYR A 567 7.04 18.29 17.42
CA TYR A 567 7.90 18.29 18.61
C TYR A 567 8.95 19.39 18.51
N LEU A 568 9.17 20.12 19.62
CA LEU A 568 10.16 21.19 19.71
C LEU A 568 11.14 20.90 20.85
N THR A 569 12.43 21.11 20.62
CA THR A 569 13.48 20.75 21.59
C THR A 569 14.71 21.64 21.42
N VAL A 570 15.52 21.82 22.47
CA VAL A 570 16.75 22.62 22.42
C VAL A 570 17.96 21.72 22.14
N VAL A 571 18.60 21.94 21.00
CA VAL A 571 19.81 21.21 20.57
C VAL A 571 20.90 22.23 20.23
N GLU A 572 22.07 22.06 20.85
CA GLU A 572 23.23 22.96 20.71
C GLU A 572 22.93 24.46 20.95
N GLY A 573 21.91 24.74 21.75
CA GLY A 573 21.49 26.10 22.11
C GLY A 573 20.47 26.73 21.16
N PHE A 574 19.88 25.97 20.25
CA PHE A 574 18.82 26.42 19.33
C PHE A 574 17.58 25.53 19.43
N VAL A 575 16.40 26.11 19.24
CA VAL A 575 15.14 25.36 19.17
C VAL A 575 15.03 24.72 17.79
N ARG A 576 14.98 23.39 17.77
CA ARG A 576 14.82 22.56 16.56
C ARG A 576 13.40 22.03 16.47
N VAL A 577 12.94 21.82 15.25
CA VAL A 577 11.77 20.99 14.92
C VAL A 577 12.22 19.53 14.93
N ALA A 578 11.53 18.70 15.69
CA ALA A 578 11.73 17.26 15.79
C ALA A 578 10.44 16.51 15.44
N GLY A 579 10.59 15.25 15.08
CA GLY A 579 9.54 14.25 14.99
C GLY A 579 9.73 13.16 16.04
N GLU A 580 8.69 12.37 16.24
CA GLU A 580 8.75 11.07 16.91
C GLU A 580 8.64 10.00 15.82
N VAL A 581 9.55 9.03 15.82
CA VAL A 581 9.45 7.83 14.99
C VAL A 581 9.04 6.71 15.91
N SER A 582 7.82 6.20 15.72
CA SER A 582 7.42 4.93 16.31
C SER A 582 7.95 3.79 15.44
N LEU A 583 8.36 2.72 16.08
CA LEU A 583 8.92 1.54 15.44
C LEU A 583 7.98 0.35 15.69
N GLU A 584 7.74 -0.47 14.67
CA GLU A 584 6.78 -1.56 14.73
C GLU A 584 7.42 -2.91 14.43
N LEU A 585 6.64 -3.99 14.58
CA LEU A 585 7.04 -5.32 14.15
C LEU A 585 6.88 -5.43 12.64
N GLU A 586 7.96 -5.72 11.93
CA GLU A 586 7.97 -6.04 10.50
C GLU A 586 8.11 -7.56 10.31
N GLU A 587 7.38 -8.15 9.36
CA GLU A 587 7.43 -9.57 9.01
C GLU A 587 7.55 -9.71 7.49
N GLU A 588 8.67 -10.24 6.99
CA GLU A 588 8.91 -10.40 5.56
C GLU A 588 9.62 -11.72 5.19
N TYR A 589 9.63 -12.05 3.91
CA TYR A 589 10.35 -13.19 3.37
C TYR A 589 11.71 -12.75 2.81
N VAL A 590 12.78 -13.28 3.38
CA VAL A 590 14.13 -13.17 2.84
C VAL A 590 14.63 -14.53 2.32
N PHE A 591 15.73 -14.54 1.58
CA PHE A 591 16.26 -15.75 0.95
C PHE A 591 17.74 -15.97 1.30
N GLY A 592 18.29 -17.13 0.94
CA GLY A 592 19.73 -17.27 0.77
C GLY A 592 20.20 -16.60 -0.52
N ALA A 593 21.38 -15.96 -0.53
CA ALA A 593 21.93 -15.28 -1.71
C ALA A 593 22.14 -16.20 -2.93
N ASN A 594 22.19 -17.52 -2.72
CA ASN A 594 22.16 -18.51 -3.80
C ASN A 594 20.86 -18.50 -4.63
N THR A 595 19.75 -17.96 -4.10
CA THR A 595 18.45 -17.84 -4.79
C THR A 595 18.46 -16.70 -5.82
N LEU A 596 19.29 -15.68 -5.62
CA LEU A 596 19.36 -14.48 -6.47
C LEU A 596 19.62 -14.82 -7.94
N GLN A 597 20.47 -15.81 -8.22
CA GLN A 597 20.80 -16.20 -9.60
C GLN A 597 19.57 -16.79 -10.31
N PHE A 598 18.77 -17.61 -9.64
CA PHE A 598 17.52 -18.15 -10.20
C PHE A 598 16.51 -17.03 -10.49
N LEU A 599 16.35 -16.07 -9.57
CA LEU A 599 15.47 -14.92 -9.74
C LEU A 599 15.89 -14.10 -10.98
N LYS A 600 17.17 -13.72 -11.06
CA LYS A 600 17.72 -12.94 -12.19
C LYS A 600 17.65 -13.68 -13.52
N ASP A 601 17.92 -14.99 -13.55
CA ASP A 601 17.83 -15.81 -14.78
C ASP A 601 16.38 -16.06 -15.23
N SER A 602 15.40 -15.90 -14.33
CA SER A 602 13.97 -16.08 -14.61
C SER A 602 13.26 -14.79 -15.02
N LEU A 603 13.93 -13.63 -14.94
CA LEU A 603 13.41 -12.37 -15.46
C LEU A 603 13.27 -12.42 -16.99
N PRO A 604 12.15 -11.94 -17.57
CA PRO A 604 12.01 -11.82 -19.01
C PRO A 604 13.10 -10.94 -19.64
N LYS A 605 13.60 -11.30 -20.83
CA LYS A 605 14.70 -10.59 -21.52
C LYS A 605 14.39 -9.16 -21.99
N ALA A 606 13.13 -8.77 -21.97
CA ALA A 606 12.64 -7.47 -22.43
C ALA A 606 11.69 -6.92 -21.37
N LEU A 607 12.28 -6.44 -20.27
CA LEU A 607 11.53 -5.91 -19.13
C LEU A 607 10.89 -4.55 -19.43
N THR A 608 11.47 -3.73 -20.30
CA THR A 608 10.88 -2.44 -20.69
C THR A 608 10.18 -2.52 -22.05
N PHE A 609 9.18 -1.67 -22.27
CA PHE A 609 8.52 -1.50 -23.57
C PHE A 609 9.54 -1.14 -24.67
N ASN A 610 10.54 -0.32 -24.36
CA ASN A 610 11.65 -0.02 -25.27
C ASN A 610 12.48 -1.27 -25.62
N ALA A 611 12.89 -2.07 -24.62
CA ALA A 611 13.60 -3.33 -24.85
C ALA A 611 12.76 -4.33 -25.66
N CYS A 612 11.43 -4.30 -25.49
CA CYS A 612 10.51 -5.09 -26.30
C CYS A 612 10.54 -4.65 -27.77
N LEU A 613 10.36 -3.35 -28.05
CA LEU A 613 10.41 -2.78 -29.41
C LEU A 613 11.76 -3.03 -30.10
N ALA A 614 12.86 -2.87 -29.36
CA ALA A 614 14.21 -3.19 -29.81
C ALA A 614 14.45 -4.69 -30.09
N SER A 615 13.57 -5.58 -29.59
CA SER A 615 13.62 -7.03 -29.84
C SER A 615 12.80 -7.49 -31.05
N LEU A 616 12.12 -6.58 -31.75
CA LEU A 616 11.27 -6.89 -32.90
C LEU A 616 12.07 -6.91 -34.21
N GLU A 617 11.52 -7.56 -35.24
CA GLU A 617 12.14 -7.64 -36.58
C GLU A 617 12.34 -6.25 -37.21
N ASP A 618 11.48 -5.27 -36.88
CA ASP A 618 11.57 -3.90 -37.38
C ASP A 618 12.27 -2.91 -36.43
N ALA A 619 13.06 -3.39 -35.47
CA ALA A 619 13.79 -2.55 -34.50
C ALA A 619 14.73 -1.50 -35.13
N SER A 620 15.19 -1.70 -36.37
CA SER A 620 15.99 -0.70 -37.11
C SER A 620 15.16 0.24 -37.99
N TYR A 621 13.83 0.15 -37.96
CA TYR A 621 12.95 0.98 -38.78
C TYR A 621 12.80 2.39 -38.19
N VAL A 622 13.04 3.40 -39.01
CA VAL A 622 12.79 4.81 -38.64
C VAL A 622 11.55 5.29 -39.39
N LEU A 623 10.60 5.86 -38.66
CA LEU A 623 9.37 6.42 -39.24
C LEU A 623 9.67 7.64 -40.12
N GLU A 624 9.40 7.53 -41.42
CA GLU A 624 9.50 8.63 -42.38
C GLU A 624 8.13 9.24 -42.69
N SER A 625 8.11 10.56 -42.97
CA SER A 625 6.88 11.29 -43.34
C SER A 625 6.22 10.65 -44.57
N GLY A 626 4.92 10.35 -44.46
CA GLY A 626 4.15 9.58 -45.43
C GLY A 626 4.03 8.08 -45.12
N HIS A 627 4.74 7.54 -44.12
CA HIS A 627 4.53 6.16 -43.66
C HIS A 627 3.07 5.95 -43.30
N THR A 628 2.45 4.92 -43.89
CA THR A 628 1.00 4.75 -43.85
C THR A 628 0.60 3.30 -43.54
N ILE A 629 -0.19 3.09 -42.47
CA ILE A 629 -0.84 1.81 -42.16
C ILE A 629 -2.34 1.93 -42.45
N THR A 630 -2.90 0.93 -43.14
CA THR A 630 -4.35 0.83 -43.42
C THR A 630 -4.97 -0.25 -42.53
N TYR A 631 -6.14 0.04 -41.94
CA TYR A 631 -6.85 -0.86 -41.04
C TYR A 631 -8.28 -1.13 -41.52
N SER A 632 -8.78 -2.32 -41.22
CA SER A 632 -10.21 -2.57 -41.07
C SER A 632 -10.59 -2.20 -39.65
N ALA A 633 -11.67 -1.44 -39.46
CA ALA A 633 -12.14 -1.02 -38.15
C ALA A 633 -13.64 -1.28 -37.99
N GLN A 634 -14.04 -1.76 -36.81
CA GLN A 634 -15.42 -1.98 -36.43
C GLN A 634 -15.74 -1.14 -35.20
N LYS A 635 -16.77 -0.29 -35.29
CA LYS A 635 -17.16 0.63 -34.21
C LYS A 635 -18.65 0.56 -33.90
N SER A 636 -18.98 0.49 -32.62
CA SER A 636 -20.31 0.77 -32.07
C SER A 636 -20.22 2.12 -31.36
N VAL A 637 -20.86 3.15 -31.92
CA VAL A 637 -20.82 4.52 -31.40
C VAL A 637 -22.25 4.99 -31.19
N ALA A 638 -22.59 5.41 -29.96
CA ALA A 638 -23.99 5.56 -29.54
C ALA A 638 -24.83 6.53 -30.40
N TRP A 639 -24.21 7.55 -31.00
CA TRP A 639 -24.86 8.55 -31.86
C TRP A 639 -24.78 8.23 -33.37
N VAL A 640 -24.30 7.04 -33.74
CA VAL A 640 -24.11 6.60 -35.13
C VAL A 640 -24.88 5.32 -35.36
N ASN A 641 -25.79 5.32 -36.34
CA ASN A 641 -26.57 4.12 -36.72
C ASN A 641 -27.27 3.46 -35.51
N ASP A 642 -27.80 4.28 -34.59
CA ASP A 642 -28.42 3.87 -33.32
C ASP A 642 -27.54 2.92 -32.45
N GLY A 643 -26.22 3.09 -32.51
CA GLY A 643 -25.25 2.27 -31.77
C GLY A 643 -24.89 0.94 -32.46
N ALA A 644 -25.43 0.65 -33.65
CA ALA A 644 -25.12 -0.58 -34.36
C ALA A 644 -23.64 -0.63 -34.80
N LEU A 645 -23.03 -1.81 -34.66
CA LEU A 645 -21.66 -2.08 -35.10
C LEU A 645 -21.53 -1.80 -36.60
N THR A 646 -20.62 -0.90 -36.95
CA THR A 646 -20.44 -0.38 -38.31
C THR A 646 -18.97 -0.55 -38.73
N GLU A 647 -18.75 -0.94 -40.00
CA GLU A 647 -17.42 -1.17 -40.56
C GLU A 647 -16.87 0.09 -41.26
N TYR A 648 -15.56 0.30 -41.09
CA TYR A 648 -14.80 1.44 -41.62
C TYR A 648 -13.45 0.96 -42.17
N ILE A 649 -12.92 1.72 -43.13
CA ILE A 649 -11.53 1.57 -43.57
C ILE A 649 -10.75 2.79 -43.08
N GLU A 650 -9.79 2.56 -42.20
CA GLU A 650 -8.98 3.61 -41.60
C GLU A 650 -7.57 3.65 -42.17
N THR A 651 -6.96 4.83 -42.13
CA THR A 651 -5.59 5.05 -42.58
C THR A 651 -4.86 5.92 -41.57
N LYS A 652 -3.79 5.40 -40.98
CA LYS A 652 -2.85 6.14 -40.11
C LYS A 652 -1.65 6.57 -40.95
N GLU A 653 -1.45 7.87 -41.11
CA GLU A 653 -0.32 8.48 -41.83
C GLU A 653 0.57 9.23 -40.84
N TYR A 654 1.85 8.88 -40.77
CA TYR A 654 2.83 9.65 -40.01
C TYR A 654 3.25 10.88 -40.83
N MET A 655 3.14 12.07 -40.25
CA MET A 655 3.33 13.34 -40.95
C MET A 655 4.74 13.90 -40.79
N GLY A 656 5.51 13.47 -39.77
CA GLY A 656 6.81 14.02 -39.38
C GLY A 656 6.82 14.61 -37.96
N ASN A 657 7.93 15.28 -37.60
CA ASN A 657 8.28 15.70 -36.23
C ASN A 657 8.48 17.21 -36.00
N ASP A 658 8.31 18.04 -37.03
CA ASP A 658 8.46 19.50 -36.95
C ASP A 658 7.10 20.22 -36.73
N PHE A 659 6.18 19.64 -35.94
CA PHE A 659 4.84 20.21 -35.73
C PHE A 659 4.68 20.91 -34.37
N SER A 660 3.64 21.74 -34.28
CA SER A 660 3.26 22.50 -33.09
C SER A 660 1.76 22.37 -32.83
N TRP A 661 1.38 21.92 -31.64
CA TRP A 661 -0.02 21.77 -31.24
C TRP A 661 -0.75 23.14 -31.17
N ALA A 662 -2.00 23.18 -31.63
CA ALA A 662 -2.91 24.34 -31.58
C ALA A 662 -2.46 25.67 -32.24
N THR A 663 -1.40 25.68 -33.07
CA THR A 663 -0.87 26.91 -33.71
C THR A 663 -1.84 27.61 -34.68
N ALA A 664 -2.93 26.96 -35.09
CA ALA A 664 -3.99 27.58 -35.88
C ALA A 664 -4.88 28.55 -35.07
N TYR A 665 -4.84 28.52 -33.73
CA TYR A 665 -5.81 29.14 -32.83
C TYR A 665 -5.32 30.41 -32.13
N ASN A 666 -4.91 31.41 -32.93
CA ASN A 666 -4.42 32.71 -32.45
C ASN A 666 -5.44 33.54 -31.63
N ASN A 667 -6.66 33.04 -31.42
CA ASN A 667 -7.72 33.66 -30.62
C ASN A 667 -7.82 33.12 -29.18
N VAL A 668 -7.00 32.15 -28.80
CA VAL A 668 -6.83 31.73 -27.39
C VAL A 668 -5.56 32.38 -26.85
N TYR A 669 -5.68 33.14 -25.77
CA TYR A 669 -4.55 33.82 -25.11
C TYR A 669 -4.23 33.20 -23.74
N ASP A 670 -3.13 33.63 -23.12
CA ASP A 670 -2.57 33.04 -21.89
C ASP A 670 -2.26 31.53 -21.98
N MET A 671 -1.82 31.05 -23.15
CA MET A 671 -1.38 29.67 -23.32
C MET A 671 -0.29 29.30 -22.29
N PRO A 672 -0.35 28.10 -21.67
CA PRO A 672 0.67 27.65 -20.73
C PRO A 672 2.07 27.61 -21.35
N ALA A 673 3.09 27.86 -20.53
CA ALA A 673 4.49 27.88 -20.97
C ALA A 673 4.95 26.57 -21.64
N TRP A 674 4.36 25.42 -21.29
CA TRP A 674 4.69 24.14 -21.92
C TRP A 674 4.33 24.12 -23.42
N VAL A 675 3.26 24.79 -23.85
CA VAL A 675 2.85 24.86 -25.27
C VAL A 675 3.95 25.52 -26.10
N ALA A 676 4.52 26.61 -25.56
CA ALA A 676 5.60 27.34 -26.21
C ALA A 676 6.92 26.54 -26.22
N ALA A 677 7.14 25.69 -25.22
CA ALA A 677 8.32 24.83 -25.11
C ALA A 677 8.31 23.65 -26.10
N THR A 678 7.15 23.31 -26.68
CA THR A 678 6.97 22.23 -27.66
C THR A 678 6.72 22.72 -29.09
N ASN A 679 7.04 23.98 -29.39
CA ASN A 679 6.89 24.51 -30.75
C ASN A 679 7.93 23.88 -31.70
N GLU A 680 7.46 23.41 -32.86
CA GLU A 680 8.24 22.79 -33.93
C GLU A 680 9.05 21.57 -33.44
N SER A 681 8.52 20.87 -32.43
CA SER A 681 9.17 19.71 -31.79
C SER A 681 8.24 18.52 -31.56
N LEU A 682 7.01 18.56 -32.06
CA LEU A 682 6.05 17.47 -31.89
C LEU A 682 5.94 16.62 -33.16
N GLU A 683 5.91 15.32 -32.94
CA GLU A 683 5.41 14.36 -33.91
C GLU A 683 3.93 14.55 -34.17
N LYS A 684 3.54 14.32 -35.42
CA LYS A 684 2.14 14.29 -35.82
C LYS A 684 1.79 13.04 -36.60
N THR A 685 0.69 12.41 -36.21
CA THR A 685 0.02 11.36 -36.97
C THR A 685 -1.36 11.83 -37.39
N ARG A 686 -1.76 11.58 -38.63
CA ARG A 686 -3.11 11.81 -39.17
C ARG A 686 -3.86 10.49 -39.35
N PHE A 687 -4.99 10.34 -38.69
CA PHE A 687 -5.98 9.30 -39.01
C PHE A 687 -6.99 9.80 -40.03
N LYS A 688 -7.45 8.92 -40.92
CA LYS A 688 -8.51 9.16 -41.90
C LYS A 688 -9.49 8.01 -41.84
N SER A 689 -10.78 8.29 -41.63
CA SER A 689 -11.83 7.27 -41.53
C SER A 689 -12.72 7.30 -42.77
N HIS A 690 -12.86 6.15 -43.45
CA HIS A 690 -13.70 5.99 -44.64
C HIS A 690 -14.83 4.99 -44.39
N ASN A 691 -15.94 5.15 -45.09
CA ASN A 691 -16.97 4.09 -45.16
C ASN A 691 -16.52 2.93 -46.09
N ALA A 692 -17.34 1.88 -46.16
CA ALA A 692 -17.12 0.72 -47.05
C ALA A 692 -17.01 1.07 -48.55
N ASP A 693 -17.54 2.23 -48.98
CA ASP A 693 -17.41 2.76 -50.35
C ASP A 693 -16.14 3.64 -50.55
N PHE A 694 -15.19 3.60 -49.62
CA PHE A 694 -13.96 4.42 -49.60
C PHE A 694 -14.21 5.94 -49.60
N THR A 695 -15.39 6.40 -49.19
CA THR A 695 -15.69 7.82 -49.01
C THR A 695 -15.15 8.29 -47.66
N LEU A 696 -14.27 9.29 -47.68
CA LEU A 696 -13.73 9.93 -46.47
C LEU A 696 -14.86 10.59 -45.66
N LEU A 697 -14.92 10.28 -44.36
CA LEU A 697 -15.92 10.79 -43.42
C LEU A 697 -15.33 11.87 -42.51
N SER A 698 -14.18 11.57 -41.91
CA SER A 698 -13.48 12.42 -40.96
C SER A 698 -11.98 12.16 -40.96
N MET A 699 -11.22 13.07 -40.36
CA MET A 699 -9.79 12.93 -40.09
C MET A 699 -9.51 13.34 -38.65
N GLU A 700 -8.40 12.91 -38.07
CA GLU A 700 -7.97 13.30 -36.73
C GLU A 700 -6.45 13.36 -36.65
N ASP A 701 -5.91 14.53 -36.31
CA ASP A 701 -4.48 14.78 -36.13
C ASP A 701 -4.12 14.63 -34.65
N PHE A 702 -3.17 13.75 -34.34
CA PHE A 702 -2.65 13.52 -32.98
C PHE A 702 -1.24 14.08 -32.86
N TYR A 703 -0.99 14.83 -31.79
CA TYR A 703 0.28 15.51 -31.51
C TYR A 703 0.95 14.88 -30.27
N TYR A 704 2.20 14.45 -30.40
CA TYR A 704 2.94 13.75 -29.36
C TYR A 704 4.46 14.00 -29.48
N ASP A 705 5.23 13.68 -28.44
CA ASP A 705 6.69 13.46 -28.55
C ASP A 705 6.98 11.97 -28.24
N ALA A 706 8.26 11.58 -28.13
CA ALA A 706 8.66 10.20 -27.84
C ALA A 706 8.05 9.64 -26.53
N ASP A 707 7.71 10.52 -25.60
CA ASP A 707 7.25 10.16 -24.26
C ASP A 707 5.76 10.46 -24.03
N TYR A 708 5.23 11.52 -24.64
CA TYR A 708 3.98 12.12 -24.19
C TYR A 708 3.01 12.53 -25.31
N TYR A 709 1.71 12.34 -25.06
CA TYR A 709 0.62 12.76 -25.95
C TYR A 709 0.03 14.11 -25.50
N TYR A 710 0.16 15.15 -26.34
CA TYR A 710 -0.22 16.52 -26.00
C TYR A 710 -1.65 16.89 -26.38
N GLY A 711 -2.26 16.20 -27.35
CA GLY A 711 -3.66 16.46 -27.74
C GLY A 711 -3.98 16.11 -29.20
N ALA A 712 -5.24 16.32 -29.58
CA ALA A 712 -5.74 16.02 -30.93
C ALA A 712 -6.66 17.08 -31.53
N GLU A 713 -6.68 17.07 -32.87
CA GLU A 713 -7.44 17.94 -33.78
C GLU A 713 -8.31 17.08 -34.71
N GLY A 714 -9.59 16.90 -34.36
CA GLY A 714 -10.59 16.24 -35.20
C GLY A 714 -11.13 17.17 -36.29
N LEU A 715 -11.20 16.67 -37.53
CA LEU A 715 -11.54 17.40 -38.75
C LEU A 715 -12.64 16.68 -39.55
N ASN A 716 -13.43 17.42 -40.31
CA ASN A 716 -14.29 16.81 -41.35
C ASN A 716 -13.47 16.38 -42.56
N ALA A 717 -14.11 15.64 -43.47
CA ALA A 717 -13.51 15.23 -44.76
C ALA A 717 -13.02 16.39 -45.65
N ASP A 718 -13.48 17.62 -45.44
CA ASP A 718 -13.01 18.83 -46.14
C ASP A 718 -11.82 19.54 -45.45
N GLY A 719 -11.36 19.03 -44.31
CA GLY A 719 -10.27 19.58 -43.52
C GLY A 719 -10.65 20.71 -42.55
N TYR A 720 -11.94 21.07 -42.43
CA TYR A 720 -12.39 22.10 -41.49
C TYR A 720 -12.99 21.52 -40.21
N PHE A 721 -12.98 22.33 -39.14
CA PHE A 721 -13.64 22.04 -37.87
C PHE A 721 -15.16 22.19 -37.95
N GLY A 722 -15.88 21.25 -37.34
CA GLY A 722 -17.35 21.17 -37.34
C GLY A 722 -17.79 19.70 -37.32
N GLY A 723 -19.09 19.42 -37.19
CA GLY A 723 -19.62 18.05 -37.30
C GLY A 723 -18.99 17.05 -36.33
N TRP A 724 -18.01 16.29 -36.81
CA TRP A 724 -17.23 15.29 -36.07
C TRP A 724 -16.00 15.85 -35.35
N GLY A 725 -15.58 17.07 -35.67
CA GLY A 725 -14.35 17.64 -35.15
C GLY A 725 -14.41 18.06 -33.68
N SER A 726 -13.38 17.68 -32.92
CA SER A 726 -13.11 18.15 -31.57
C SER A 726 -11.66 18.63 -31.46
N LEU A 727 -11.37 19.55 -30.55
CA LEU A 727 -10.01 20.00 -30.25
C LEU A 727 -9.78 19.76 -28.75
N THR A 728 -8.73 19.03 -28.42
CA THR A 728 -8.41 18.67 -27.03
C THR A 728 -6.92 18.87 -26.73
N ALA A 729 -6.64 19.30 -25.49
CA ALA A 729 -5.31 19.32 -24.91
C ALA A 729 -5.24 18.30 -23.75
N THR A 730 -4.11 17.63 -23.62
CA THR A 730 -3.77 16.75 -22.51
C THR A 730 -2.67 17.45 -21.72
N LEU A 731 -2.99 18.06 -20.57
CA LEU A 731 -2.03 18.88 -19.84
C LEU A 731 -0.89 18.01 -19.28
N PRO A 732 0.40 18.34 -19.51
CA PRO A 732 1.50 17.40 -19.33
C PRO A 732 1.69 16.84 -17.92
N VAL A 733 1.49 15.52 -17.78
CA VAL A 733 2.23 14.72 -16.80
C VAL A 733 3.30 13.94 -17.55
N LYS A 734 4.53 14.45 -17.54
CA LYS A 734 5.64 13.81 -18.25
C LYS A 734 5.99 12.48 -17.62
N LYS A 735 5.73 11.41 -18.36
CA LYS A 735 6.12 10.03 -18.07
C LYS A 735 6.69 9.45 -19.35
N SER A 736 7.84 8.79 -19.30
CA SER A 736 8.40 8.21 -20.52
C SER A 736 7.57 7.03 -21.00
N SER A 737 7.16 7.06 -22.28
CA SER A 737 6.45 5.95 -22.90
C SER A 737 7.38 4.73 -23.05
N SER A 738 8.68 4.98 -23.22
CA SER A 738 9.72 3.99 -23.43
C SER A 738 10.12 3.24 -22.15
N SER A 739 10.03 3.90 -20.99
CA SER A 739 10.43 3.35 -19.68
C SER A 739 9.39 2.45 -19.01
N LYS A 740 8.30 2.08 -19.72
CA LYS A 740 7.23 1.24 -19.17
C LYS A 740 7.75 -0.17 -18.88
N LEU A 741 7.84 -0.51 -17.61
CA LEU A 741 8.21 -1.83 -17.11
C LEU A 741 7.07 -2.84 -17.32
N LEU A 742 7.46 -4.09 -17.59
CA LEU A 742 6.58 -5.23 -17.86
C LEU A 742 5.67 -5.52 -16.67
N ASN A 743 4.37 -5.66 -16.94
CA ASN A 743 3.28 -5.90 -15.99
C ASN A 743 3.12 -4.84 -14.88
N TYR A 744 4.01 -3.86 -14.77
CA TYR A 744 3.88 -2.77 -13.80
C TYR A 744 2.76 -1.81 -14.20
N VAL A 745 1.83 -1.58 -13.27
CA VAL A 745 0.65 -0.73 -13.48
C VAL A 745 1.00 0.72 -13.14
N TYR A 746 1.21 1.54 -14.16
CA TYR A 746 1.44 2.97 -13.96
C TYR A 746 0.12 3.73 -13.93
N ALA A 747 -0.44 3.97 -12.74
CA ALA A 747 -1.59 4.84 -12.54
C ALA A 747 -1.18 6.33 -12.46
N ASN A 748 -1.96 7.22 -13.07
CA ASN A 748 -1.78 8.68 -12.96
C ASN A 748 -3.09 9.41 -13.35
N SER A 749 -3.07 10.75 -13.34
CA SER A 749 -4.17 11.58 -13.83
C SER A 749 -3.66 12.80 -14.58
N TYR A 750 -4.29 13.16 -15.71
CA TYR A 750 -4.02 14.40 -16.43
C TYR A 750 -5.26 15.29 -16.50
N GLU A 751 -5.08 16.61 -16.58
CA GLU A 751 -6.18 17.52 -16.93
C GLU A 751 -6.41 17.50 -18.44
N LYS A 752 -7.60 17.07 -18.86
CA LYS A 752 -8.08 17.19 -20.24
C LYS A 752 -8.79 18.51 -20.43
N VAL A 753 -8.30 19.33 -21.36
CA VAL A 753 -8.94 20.61 -21.74
C VAL A 753 -9.72 20.41 -23.03
N SER A 754 -11.03 20.67 -22.97
CA SER A 754 -11.91 20.56 -24.14
C SER A 754 -12.19 21.93 -24.75
N LEU A 755 -11.64 22.18 -25.94
CA LEU A 755 -11.84 23.43 -26.67
C LEU A 755 -13.15 23.43 -27.50
N ALA A 756 -13.96 22.36 -27.43
CA ALA A 756 -15.32 22.34 -27.99
C ALA A 756 -16.28 23.34 -27.31
N SER A 757 -15.96 23.72 -26.07
CA SER A 757 -16.62 24.76 -25.27
C SER A 757 -16.51 26.17 -25.89
N ILE A 758 -15.54 26.40 -26.81
CA ILE A 758 -15.37 27.65 -27.58
C ILE A 758 -16.63 28.06 -28.36
N LYS A 759 -17.59 27.16 -28.62
CA LYS A 759 -18.89 27.53 -29.23
C LYS A 759 -19.64 28.66 -28.48
N ASN A 760 -19.35 28.90 -27.20
CA ASN A 760 -19.92 30.00 -26.41
C ASN A 760 -19.03 31.26 -26.37
N LEU A 761 -17.76 31.16 -26.78
CA LEU A 761 -16.90 32.33 -26.99
C LEU A 761 -17.24 32.92 -28.37
N ASN A 762 -17.67 34.18 -28.39
CA ASN A 762 -17.78 34.94 -29.64
C ASN A 762 -16.41 34.99 -30.36
N LEU A 763 -16.41 35.36 -31.65
CA LEU A 763 -15.25 35.49 -32.54
C LEU A 763 -14.12 36.45 -32.06
N ASN A 764 -14.17 36.93 -30.81
CA ASN A 764 -13.24 37.85 -30.18
C ASN A 764 -12.13 37.15 -29.36
N GLY A 765 -12.23 35.84 -29.09
CA GLY A 765 -11.25 35.07 -28.32
C GLY A 765 -11.54 34.95 -26.81
N GLY A 766 -10.72 34.17 -26.11
CA GLY A 766 -10.83 33.86 -24.67
C GLY A 766 -9.51 33.35 -24.06
N SER A 767 -9.39 33.37 -22.73
CA SER A 767 -8.17 32.92 -22.03
C SER A 767 -8.15 31.40 -21.89
N PHE A 768 -6.97 30.77 -21.98
CA PHE A 768 -6.81 29.31 -21.78
C PHE A 768 -7.32 28.84 -20.41
N ASN A 769 -7.30 29.71 -19.40
CA ASN A 769 -7.77 29.39 -18.05
C ASN A 769 -9.31 29.41 -17.91
N GLU A 770 -10.04 29.91 -18.91
CA GLU A 770 -11.52 29.91 -18.95
C GLU A 770 -12.11 28.66 -19.61
N LEU A 771 -11.25 27.76 -20.12
CA LEU A 771 -11.66 26.53 -20.80
C LEU A 771 -12.10 25.45 -19.81
N GLU A 772 -13.03 24.59 -20.25
CA GLU A 772 -13.50 23.45 -19.47
C GLU A 772 -12.37 22.42 -19.26
N ARG A 773 -12.15 22.06 -18.00
CA ARG A 773 -11.12 21.11 -17.54
C ARG A 773 -11.77 19.93 -16.85
N ASN A 774 -11.37 18.73 -17.23
CA ASN A 774 -11.79 17.49 -16.60
C ASN A 774 -10.53 16.70 -16.22
N ILE A 775 -10.40 16.29 -14.95
CA ILE A 775 -9.33 15.39 -14.52
C ILE A 775 -9.66 14.00 -15.04
N ILE A 776 -8.73 13.38 -15.76
CA ILE A 776 -8.87 12.04 -16.32
C ILE A 776 -7.83 11.15 -15.63
N SER A 777 -8.32 10.27 -14.75
CA SER A 777 -7.50 9.22 -14.15
C SER A 777 -7.35 8.06 -15.13
N TYR A 778 -6.14 7.52 -15.24
CA TYR A 778 -5.83 6.42 -16.15
C TYR A 778 -4.72 5.54 -15.58
N SER A 779 -4.61 4.33 -16.10
CA SER A 779 -3.45 3.46 -15.87
C SER A 779 -2.97 2.84 -17.17
N GLU A 780 -1.66 2.70 -17.34
CA GLU A 780 -1.06 1.94 -18.44
C GLU A 780 -0.21 0.79 -17.93
N THR A 781 -0.31 -0.35 -18.60
CA THR A 781 0.50 -1.54 -18.37
C THR A 781 1.11 -2.00 -19.69
N PHE A 782 2.42 -2.25 -19.72
CA PHE A 782 3.07 -2.98 -20.80
C PHE A 782 2.98 -4.48 -20.47
N GLU A 783 2.29 -5.28 -21.28
CA GLU A 783 1.93 -6.68 -20.97
C GLU A 783 2.83 -7.69 -21.70
N GLY A 784 3.98 -7.24 -22.23
CA GLY A 784 4.98 -8.09 -22.87
C GLY A 784 4.87 -8.20 -24.39
N LYS A 785 5.60 -9.18 -24.94
CA LYS A 785 5.65 -9.48 -26.37
C LYS A 785 4.80 -10.70 -26.70
N GLU A 786 3.94 -10.58 -27.71
CA GLU A 786 3.19 -11.73 -28.24
C GLU A 786 3.10 -11.71 -29.77
N SER A 787 2.85 -12.89 -30.35
CA SER A 787 2.75 -13.08 -31.80
C SER A 787 1.29 -12.94 -32.25
N ILE A 788 0.97 -11.89 -32.99
CA ILE A 788 -0.38 -11.56 -33.43
C ILE A 788 -0.50 -11.74 -34.94
N THR A 789 -1.61 -12.35 -35.37
CA THR A 789 -1.99 -12.43 -36.78
C THR A 789 -3.12 -11.46 -37.08
N VAL A 790 -2.90 -10.60 -38.08
CA VAL A 790 -3.87 -9.70 -38.70
C VAL A 790 -3.87 -9.96 -40.22
N GLU A 791 -4.77 -9.32 -40.98
CA GLU A 791 -4.84 -9.52 -42.43
C GLU A 791 -3.54 -9.11 -43.16
N ALA A 792 -2.81 -8.11 -42.65
CA ALA A 792 -1.48 -7.72 -43.15
C ALA A 792 -0.37 -8.77 -42.94
N GLY A 793 -0.58 -9.78 -42.08
CA GLY A 793 0.41 -10.82 -41.76
C GLY A 793 0.46 -11.20 -40.28
N THR A 794 1.44 -12.02 -39.92
CA THR A 794 1.75 -12.38 -38.53
C THR A 794 3.02 -11.65 -38.09
N PHE A 795 2.97 -11.00 -36.93
CA PHE A 795 4.04 -10.18 -36.38
C PHE A 795 4.22 -10.46 -34.89
N ASP A 796 5.46 -10.46 -34.41
CA ASP A 796 5.71 -10.23 -32.98
C ASP A 796 5.45 -8.76 -32.67
N ALA A 797 4.70 -8.48 -31.61
CA ALA A 797 4.31 -7.13 -31.21
C ALA A 797 4.31 -6.96 -29.68
N CYS A 798 4.60 -5.74 -29.23
CA CYS A 798 4.61 -5.34 -27.83
C CYS A 798 3.22 -4.84 -27.42
N ARG A 799 2.57 -5.54 -26.50
CA ARG A 799 1.20 -5.24 -26.07
C ARG A 799 1.19 -4.23 -24.93
N VAL A 800 0.33 -3.21 -25.06
CA VAL A 800 0.11 -2.20 -24.02
C VAL A 800 -1.40 -2.03 -23.83
N THR A 801 -1.84 -2.15 -22.58
CA THR A 801 -3.23 -1.88 -22.18
C THR A 801 -3.29 -0.57 -21.40
N GLU A 802 -4.22 0.29 -21.81
CA GLU A 802 -4.57 1.53 -21.15
C GLU A 802 -5.99 1.40 -20.59
N LYS A 803 -6.19 1.80 -19.34
CA LYS A 803 -7.49 1.87 -18.69
C LYS A 803 -7.76 3.33 -18.33
N VAL A 804 -8.93 3.87 -18.66
CA VAL A 804 -9.32 5.26 -18.40
C VAL A 804 -10.62 5.28 -17.61
N PHE A 805 -10.63 6.03 -16.51
CA PHE A 805 -11.80 6.19 -15.65
C PHE A 805 -12.55 7.47 -16.05
N VAL A 806 -13.84 7.34 -16.38
CA VAL A 806 -14.73 8.43 -16.81
C VAL A 806 -15.96 8.42 -15.91
N GLY A 807 -15.83 9.04 -14.73
CA GLY A 807 -16.77 8.81 -13.63
C GLY A 807 -16.71 7.35 -13.18
N ASP A 808 -17.87 6.71 -13.01
CA ASP A 808 -17.98 5.30 -12.62
C ASP A 808 -17.72 4.31 -13.79
N LEU A 809 -17.43 4.80 -15.00
CA LEU A 809 -17.18 3.97 -16.19
C LEU A 809 -15.69 3.75 -16.41
N LEU A 810 -15.34 2.50 -16.74
CA LEU A 810 -13.99 2.09 -17.12
C LEU A 810 -13.92 1.82 -18.63
N ASP A 811 -13.19 2.66 -19.35
CA ASP A 811 -12.81 2.40 -20.74
C ASP A 811 -11.48 1.63 -20.76
N VAL A 812 -11.38 0.55 -21.56
CA VAL A 812 -10.17 -0.27 -21.70
C VAL A 812 -9.72 -0.27 -23.16
N ASN A 813 -8.43 -0.06 -23.39
CA ASN A 813 -7.81 0.17 -24.70
C ASN A 813 -6.47 -0.60 -24.82
N THR A 814 -6.51 -1.77 -25.45
CA THR A 814 -5.34 -2.62 -25.69
C THR A 814 -4.82 -2.42 -27.12
N ARG A 815 -3.50 -2.25 -27.26
CA ARG A 815 -2.80 -1.93 -28.51
C ARG A 815 -1.55 -2.79 -28.66
N TRP A 816 -1.29 -3.27 -29.88
CA TRP A 816 -0.15 -4.14 -30.20
C TRP A 816 0.84 -3.41 -31.10
N TYR A 817 1.99 -3.02 -30.56
CA TYR A 817 2.98 -2.15 -31.20
C TYR A 817 4.11 -2.90 -31.88
N ILE A 818 4.47 -2.43 -33.06
CA ILE A 818 5.76 -2.63 -33.73
C ILE A 818 6.42 -1.25 -33.94
N ASN A 819 7.67 -1.17 -34.40
CA ASN A 819 8.36 0.13 -34.56
C ASN A 819 7.72 1.04 -35.62
N ARG A 820 6.95 0.46 -36.55
CA ARG A 820 6.09 1.19 -37.52
C ARG A 820 4.79 1.75 -36.92
N GLY A 821 4.43 1.42 -35.69
CA GLY A 821 3.16 1.77 -35.04
C GLY A 821 2.39 0.54 -34.56
N TYR A 822 1.14 0.69 -34.12
CA TYR A 822 0.34 -0.48 -33.71
C TYR A 822 -0.35 -1.15 -34.91
N ILE A 823 -0.34 -2.49 -34.91
CA ILE A 823 -0.95 -3.34 -35.95
C ILE A 823 -2.38 -3.76 -35.62
N LYS A 824 -2.74 -3.69 -34.33
CA LYS A 824 -4.06 -4.04 -33.81
C LYS A 824 -4.40 -3.13 -32.63
N GLN A 825 -5.70 -2.85 -32.47
CA GLN A 825 -6.28 -2.27 -31.26
C GLN A 825 -7.62 -2.96 -30.97
N GLU A 826 -7.86 -3.23 -29.69
CA GLU A 826 -9.16 -3.62 -29.15
C GLU A 826 -9.53 -2.62 -28.04
N MET A 827 -10.68 -1.97 -28.17
CA MET A 827 -11.12 -0.95 -27.22
C MET A 827 -12.59 -1.17 -26.85
N ALA A 828 -12.82 -1.36 -25.56
CA ALA A 828 -14.13 -1.39 -24.94
C ALA A 828 -14.29 -0.09 -24.15
N ALA A 829 -15.02 0.88 -24.72
CA ALA A 829 -15.17 2.21 -24.11
C ALA A 829 -16.64 2.55 -23.83
N PRO A 830 -17.23 2.02 -22.74
CA PRO A 830 -18.61 2.31 -22.33
C PRO A 830 -18.95 3.81 -22.27
N SER A 831 -17.97 4.69 -22.06
CA SER A 831 -18.21 6.14 -21.96
C SER A 831 -18.60 6.80 -23.29
N TRP A 832 -18.28 6.21 -24.46
CA TRP A 832 -18.63 6.80 -25.77
C TRP A 832 -18.78 5.80 -26.94
N ALA A 833 -17.95 4.75 -27.00
CA ALA A 833 -17.95 3.73 -28.03
C ALA A 833 -17.74 2.33 -27.40
N PRO A 834 -18.82 1.64 -27.00
CA PRO A 834 -18.72 0.36 -26.28
C PRO A 834 -17.90 -0.72 -26.99
N ILE A 835 -17.75 -0.63 -28.32
CA ILE A 835 -16.83 -1.46 -29.10
C ILE A 835 -16.11 -0.57 -30.11
N TYR A 836 -14.78 -0.61 -30.13
CA TYR A 836 -13.93 -0.06 -31.19
C TYR A 836 -12.71 -0.94 -31.39
N ASN A 837 -12.76 -1.82 -32.40
CA ASN A 837 -11.67 -2.72 -32.75
C ASN A 837 -11.10 -2.34 -34.12
N ARG A 838 -9.80 -2.55 -34.33
CA ARG A 838 -9.16 -2.43 -35.64
C ARG A 838 -7.94 -3.32 -35.81
N GLU A 839 -7.76 -3.81 -37.02
CA GLU A 839 -6.68 -4.71 -37.43
C GLU A 839 -6.07 -4.23 -38.74
N ALA A 840 -4.74 -4.28 -38.85
CA ALA A 840 -4.03 -3.80 -40.04
C ALA A 840 -4.31 -4.72 -41.25
N LEU A 841 -4.80 -4.11 -42.33
CA LEU A 841 -4.97 -4.71 -43.66
C LEU A 841 -3.68 -4.62 -44.48
N TYR A 842 -2.94 -3.52 -44.31
CA TYR A 842 -1.72 -3.26 -45.06
C TYR A 842 -0.74 -2.45 -44.22
N ILE A 843 0.50 -2.92 -44.16
CA ILE A 843 1.66 -2.25 -43.57
C ILE A 843 2.74 -2.21 -44.67
N PRO A 844 3.46 -1.10 -44.87
CA PRO A 844 4.59 -1.05 -45.78
C PRO A 844 5.64 -2.11 -45.43
N LEU A 845 6.15 -2.79 -46.46
CA LEU A 845 7.20 -3.79 -46.32
C LEU A 845 8.48 -3.16 -45.77
N LEU A 846 9.31 -3.99 -45.13
CA LEU A 846 10.70 -3.64 -44.84
C LEU A 846 11.50 -3.80 -46.16
N ASP A 847 12.39 -2.85 -46.44
CA ASP A 847 13.27 -2.82 -47.62
C ASP A 847 14.51 -3.75 -47.49
#